data_AF-A0AAD9F1Z0-F1
#
_entry.id   AF-A0AAD9F1Z0-F1
#
_cell.length_a   1.000
_cell.length_b   1.000
_cell.length_c   1.000
_cell.angle_alpha   90.00
_cell.angle_beta   90.00
_cell.angle_gamma   90.00
#
_symmetry.space_group_name_H-M   'P 1'
#
loop_
_entity.id
_entity.type
_entity.pdbx_description
1 polymer ?
#
loop_
_entity_poly.entity_id
_entity_poly.type
_entity_poly.pdbx_seq_one_letter_code
_entity_poly.pdbx_strand_id
1 'polypeptide(L)'
;MYSHNLNWRMEIIDFDSTEVDPPINFYLSYLEEEIQSKLRDSEARITPGKSEGRVLLEIQEDSLANFIDLLRERQEVTKCYPEKEGMQKEIGGLKAQLAESSSALEHLKTQLLKICPMLRQAQKDVMQLTSTNKDQNVSLEHMKEEKEALQNKLHAERHFLAVSKTNVEVDLESYLQIEREENKSLQVALEKAECVSQMQCRRLELEITTLQEQAEKSSAALLLCQEEKASLLTEFQERKTSHATQLSEILTKAEQKLERDRIKSKNDRLTLLQATKSLQKTLQEKEQELQKAQSHSRSLLHEAEQSSAALLLWQEEKASLLTEFQERKTSHATQLSEILTKAEQKLERDRIKSKNDRLTLLQATKILQKTLQGKEQELQKAQSLSRSLLHEAEESSAALLLWQEEKASLLTEFQERKTSYVTRLSEILTKAEQKLERDRIKSKDDRSTLLQATESLQKSTAALDAQLVKETKLKSALRQTQQELKSLNRQWRKEKTCLTSQLKGAHGTHLSELQMQETKMAVLLKQAEDKLGNQLLLWQEEKASLLTEAEERKTSYMPLLREQKQANFKLVDALREAEQKLEWNRVQWQVDRSTLLQTTESLQRTLQEKEKEQDWQKAESAMSHRSRTPRARSPKRGRDGSRSTSKSRPGTCW
;
A
#
# COMPACT_ATOMS: atom_id res chain seq x y z
N MET A 1 23.02 -22.75 47.89
CA MET A 1 23.01 -22.70 49.37
C MET A 1 22.49 -24.04 49.89
N TYR A 2 23.15 -24.59 50.92
CA TYR A 2 23.03 -25.93 51.52
C TYR A 2 23.80 -27.06 50.82
N SER A 3 25.11 -27.13 51.11
CA SER A 3 25.91 -28.36 50.99
C SER A 3 26.26 -28.83 52.40
N HIS A 4 25.72 -29.98 52.80
CA HIS A 4 26.14 -30.70 53.99
C HIS A 4 27.52 -31.31 53.77
N ASN A 5 28.45 -30.93 54.64
CA ASN A 5 29.83 -31.37 54.69
C ASN A 5 29.92 -32.46 55.77
N LEU A 6 30.13 -33.71 55.39
CA LEU A 6 30.41 -34.81 56.32
C LEU A 6 31.91 -35.09 56.30
N ASN A 7 32.55 -34.58 57.35
CA ASN A 7 33.96 -34.73 57.68
C ASN A 7 34.14 -36.04 58.46
N TRP A 8 34.81 -37.04 57.89
CA TRP A 8 35.31 -38.20 58.64
C TRP A 8 36.83 -38.05 58.76
N ARG A 9 37.27 -37.50 59.90
CA ARG A 9 38.65 -37.62 60.39
C ARG A 9 38.84 -39.05 60.88
N MET A 10 39.81 -39.75 60.29
CA MET A 10 40.30 -41.03 60.75
C MET A 10 41.50 -40.74 61.66
N GLU A 11 41.33 -40.92 62.97
CA GLU A 11 42.40 -40.81 63.95
C GLU A 11 43.39 -41.96 63.77
N ILE A 12 44.67 -41.61 63.67
CA ILE A 12 45.80 -42.54 63.74
C ILE A 12 45.96 -42.92 65.22
N ILE A 13 45.77 -44.19 65.54
CA ILE A 13 46.06 -44.76 66.86
C ILE A 13 47.53 -45.19 66.84
N ASP A 14 48.36 -44.50 67.62
CA ASP A 14 49.73 -44.91 67.95
C ASP A 14 49.68 -46.19 68.80
N PHE A 15 50.41 -47.22 68.37
CA PHE A 15 50.59 -48.47 69.09
C PHE A 15 51.86 -48.36 69.94
N ASP A 16 51.70 -47.93 71.19
CA ASP A 16 52.78 -47.85 72.16
C ASP A 16 53.05 -49.26 72.73
N SER A 17 54.30 -49.71 72.62
CA SER A 17 54.74 -51.04 73.04
C SER A 17 55.21 -51.00 74.49
N THR A 18 54.31 -51.24 75.44
CA THR A 18 54.68 -51.50 76.84
C THR A 18 54.78 -53.00 77.10
N GLU A 19 56.03 -53.46 77.26
CA GLU A 19 56.42 -54.72 77.91
C GLU A 19 55.62 -54.96 79.19
N VAL A 20 54.95 -56.11 79.26
CA VAL A 20 54.40 -56.67 80.50
C VAL A 20 55.11 -57.99 80.73
N ASP A 21 56.12 -57.98 81.61
CA ASP A 21 56.76 -59.18 82.12
C ASP A 21 55.75 -60.02 82.94
N PRO A 22 55.58 -61.33 82.66
CA PRO A 22 54.83 -62.20 83.54
C PRO A 22 55.63 -62.55 84.81
N PRO A 23 54.97 -62.71 85.98
CA PRO A 23 55.66 -62.99 87.23
C PRO A 23 56.15 -64.45 87.27
N ILE A 24 57.45 -64.66 87.05
CA ILE A 24 58.18 -65.95 87.10
C ILE A 24 58.26 -66.56 88.53
N ASN A 25 57.57 -65.97 89.52
CA ASN A 25 57.68 -66.39 90.92
C ASN A 25 56.73 -67.53 91.37
N PHE A 26 55.82 -68.02 90.53
CA PHE A 26 54.86 -69.05 90.95
C PHE A 26 55.44 -70.48 90.98
N TYR A 27 56.23 -70.85 89.97
CA TYR A 27 56.75 -72.22 89.84
C TYR A 27 57.86 -72.57 90.85
N LEU A 28 58.69 -71.59 91.22
CA LEU A 28 59.76 -71.80 92.21
C LEU A 28 59.19 -72.00 93.62
N SER A 29 58.12 -71.27 93.95
CA SER A 29 57.44 -71.40 95.25
C SER A 29 56.86 -72.81 95.47
N TYR A 30 56.29 -73.43 94.43
CA TYR A 30 55.73 -74.79 94.52
C TYR A 30 56.82 -75.87 94.67
N LEU A 31 57.93 -75.72 93.94
CA LEU A 31 59.07 -76.64 94.02
C LEU A 31 59.78 -76.56 95.38
N GLU A 32 59.88 -75.35 95.95
CA GLU A 32 60.42 -75.13 97.28
C GLU A 32 59.56 -75.84 98.34
N GLU A 33 58.24 -75.72 98.25
CA GLU A 33 57.28 -76.40 99.14
C GLU A 33 57.35 -77.94 99.03
N GLU A 34 57.51 -78.49 97.82
CA GLU A 34 57.63 -79.94 97.60
C GLU A 34 58.96 -80.50 98.17
N ILE A 35 60.05 -79.74 98.07
CA ILE A 35 61.34 -80.14 98.61
C ILE A 35 61.35 -80.06 100.14
N GLN A 36 60.81 -78.98 100.72
CA GLN A 36 60.63 -78.85 102.17
C GLN A 36 59.79 -80.00 102.73
N SER A 37 58.71 -80.37 102.04
CA SER A 37 57.86 -81.52 102.37
C SER A 37 58.61 -82.85 102.38
N LYS A 38 59.37 -83.16 101.33
CA LYS A 38 60.03 -84.46 101.15
C LYS A 38 61.25 -84.65 102.05
N LEU A 39 61.99 -83.58 102.30
CA LEU A 39 63.17 -83.60 103.17
C LEU A 39 62.82 -83.38 104.65
N ARG A 40 61.57 -83.01 104.96
CA ARG A 40 61.12 -82.54 106.29
C ARG A 40 62.00 -81.40 106.82
N ASP A 41 62.47 -80.57 105.90
CA ASP A 41 63.32 -79.43 106.19
C ASP A 41 62.54 -78.16 105.91
N SER A 42 62.10 -77.45 106.95
CA SER A 42 61.35 -76.19 106.80
C SER A 42 62.22 -75.01 106.37
N GLU A 43 63.55 -75.18 106.34
CA GLU A 43 64.51 -74.17 105.91
C GLU A 43 65.07 -74.43 104.51
N ALA A 44 64.65 -75.50 103.83
CA ALA A 44 65.12 -75.77 102.48
C ALA A 44 64.68 -74.66 101.52
N ARG A 45 65.64 -73.98 100.87
CA ARG A 45 65.36 -72.86 99.97
C ARG A 45 65.90 -73.10 98.57
N ILE A 46 65.14 -72.65 97.58
CA ILE A 46 65.53 -72.71 96.16
C ILE A 46 65.76 -71.30 95.65
N THR A 47 67.01 -70.97 95.29
CA THR A 47 67.34 -69.66 94.70
C THR A 47 67.77 -69.80 93.22
N PRO A 48 67.46 -68.82 92.35
CA PRO A 48 67.90 -68.86 90.96
C PRO A 48 69.42 -68.79 90.86
N GLY A 49 70.04 -69.73 90.15
CA GLY A 49 71.48 -69.72 89.89
C GLY A 49 71.88 -68.64 88.88
N LYS A 50 73.14 -68.19 88.91
CA LYS A 50 73.69 -67.14 88.00
C LYS A 50 73.72 -67.54 86.51
N SER A 51 73.38 -68.78 86.20
CA SER A 51 73.36 -69.35 84.85
C SER A 51 71.95 -69.86 84.55
N GLU A 52 71.40 -69.43 83.42
CA GLU A 52 70.07 -69.81 82.94
C GLU A 52 69.85 -71.33 83.03
N GLY A 53 68.72 -71.74 83.62
CA GLY A 53 68.34 -73.15 83.79
C GLY A 53 68.92 -73.88 85.00
N ARG A 54 69.63 -73.21 85.93
CA ARG A 54 70.13 -73.82 87.18
C ARG A 54 69.50 -73.17 88.42
N VAL A 55 69.20 -73.99 89.42
CA VAL A 55 68.71 -73.57 90.74
C VAL A 55 69.68 -74.04 91.82
N LEU A 56 69.93 -73.17 92.81
CA LEU A 56 70.73 -73.47 94.00
C LEU A 56 69.77 -73.96 95.09
N LEU A 57 70.03 -75.16 95.62
CA LEU A 57 69.23 -75.76 96.68
C LEU A 57 70.04 -75.72 97.98
N GLU A 58 69.56 -74.97 98.95
CA GLU A 58 70.10 -74.89 100.31
C GLU A 58 69.26 -75.80 101.21
N ILE A 59 69.89 -76.74 101.92
CA ILE A 59 69.25 -77.72 102.81
C ILE A 59 70.11 -77.81 104.09
N GLN A 60 69.50 -77.99 105.26
CA GLN A 60 70.21 -78.30 106.49
C GLN A 60 70.93 -79.65 106.39
N GLU A 61 72.16 -79.69 106.86
CA GLU A 61 73.04 -80.87 106.82
C GLU A 61 72.43 -82.07 107.56
N ASP A 62 71.69 -81.82 108.65
CA ASP A 62 71.05 -82.84 109.48
C ASP A 62 69.87 -83.53 108.75
N SER A 63 69.17 -82.80 107.87
CA SER A 63 68.10 -83.34 107.02
C SER A 63 68.67 -84.21 105.89
N LEU A 64 69.84 -83.85 105.37
CA LEU A 64 70.56 -84.63 104.37
C LEU A 64 71.10 -85.95 104.96
N ALA A 65 71.61 -85.91 106.20
CA ALA A 65 72.08 -87.09 106.91
C ALA A 65 70.95 -88.12 107.12
N ASN A 66 69.76 -87.68 107.56
CA ASN A 66 68.59 -88.55 107.71
C ASN A 66 68.15 -89.23 106.40
N PHE A 67 68.27 -88.53 105.26
CA PHE A 67 67.94 -89.10 103.95
C PHE A 67 69.00 -90.12 103.47
N ILE A 68 70.27 -89.85 103.74
CA ILE A 68 71.37 -90.79 103.44
C ILE A 68 71.29 -92.04 104.33
N ASP A 69 70.87 -91.91 105.58
CA ASP A 69 70.67 -93.05 106.47
C ASP A 69 69.46 -93.90 106.04
N LEU A 70 68.37 -93.28 105.56
CA LEU A 70 67.24 -93.97 104.92
C LEU A 70 67.62 -94.73 103.64
N LEU A 71 68.61 -94.23 102.89
CA LEU A 71 69.17 -94.92 101.72
C LEU A 71 70.14 -96.04 102.12
N ARG A 72 70.81 -95.92 103.27
CA ARG A 72 71.71 -96.94 103.82
C ARG A 72 70.93 -98.10 104.47
N GLU A 73 69.77 -97.82 105.08
CA GLU A 73 68.89 -98.81 105.70
C GLU A 73 68.14 -99.70 104.68
N ARG A 74 68.08 -99.29 103.40
CA ARG A 74 67.54 -100.09 102.29
C ARG A 74 68.55 -101.04 101.64
N GLN A 75 69.81 -101.07 102.08
CA GLN A 75 70.90 -101.73 101.35
C GLN A 75 71.53 -102.95 102.04
N GLU A 76 70.88 -103.54 103.05
CA GLU A 76 71.35 -104.78 103.66
C GLU A 76 70.28 -105.88 103.75
N VAL A 77 70.68 -107.08 103.33
CA VAL A 77 70.00 -108.39 103.44
C VAL A 77 68.99 -108.74 102.33
N THR A 78 69.49 -109.38 101.27
CA THR A 78 69.07 -110.77 100.94
C THR A 78 70.04 -111.43 99.95
N LYS A 79 70.64 -112.53 100.39
CA LYS A 79 71.38 -113.50 99.57
C LYS A 79 70.39 -114.33 98.74
N CYS A 80 70.62 -114.52 97.45
CA CYS A 80 70.29 -115.77 96.73
C CYS A 80 70.97 -115.83 95.35
N TYR A 81 71.75 -116.88 95.09
CA TYR A 81 72.18 -117.33 93.74
C TYR A 81 71.00 -118.11 93.11
N PRO A 82 70.71 -118.06 91.79
CA PRO A 82 71.64 -118.37 90.69
C PRO A 82 71.35 -117.61 89.35
N GLU A 83 72.11 -116.56 89.01
CA GLU A 83 71.80 -115.72 87.83
C GLU A 83 73.04 -115.33 87.01
N LYS A 84 74.09 -116.17 87.04
CA LYS A 84 75.37 -115.87 86.36
C LYS A 84 75.41 -116.31 84.90
N GLU A 85 74.52 -117.22 84.48
CA GLU A 85 74.47 -117.74 83.10
C GLU A 85 73.49 -117.00 82.18
N GLY A 86 72.50 -116.28 82.73
CA GLY A 86 71.61 -115.39 81.96
C GLY A 86 72.29 -114.09 81.53
N MET A 87 73.07 -113.48 82.43
CA MET A 87 73.73 -112.19 82.17
C MET A 87 74.80 -112.27 81.07
N GLN A 88 75.42 -113.43 80.86
CA GLN A 88 76.43 -113.58 79.80
C GLN A 88 75.81 -113.65 78.40
N LYS A 89 74.52 -114.01 78.29
CA LYS A 89 73.75 -113.97 77.03
C LYS A 89 73.18 -112.58 76.75
N GLU A 90 72.75 -111.84 77.77
CA GLU A 90 72.27 -110.46 77.62
C GLU A 90 73.38 -109.45 77.30
N ILE A 91 74.59 -109.63 77.83
CA ILE A 91 75.74 -108.78 77.46
C ILE A 91 76.12 -108.93 75.97
N GLY A 92 75.88 -110.10 75.37
CA GLY A 92 76.02 -110.32 73.93
C GLY A 92 74.97 -109.56 73.11
N GLY A 93 73.72 -109.51 73.58
CA GLY A 93 72.61 -108.78 72.93
C GLY A 93 72.75 -107.25 73.03
N LEU A 94 73.17 -106.73 74.19
CA LEU A 94 73.35 -105.30 74.39
C LEU A 94 74.53 -104.71 73.61
N LYS A 95 75.58 -105.51 73.32
CA LYS A 95 76.66 -105.10 72.42
C LYS A 95 76.22 -104.97 70.96
N ALA A 96 75.25 -105.78 70.52
CA ALA A 96 74.68 -105.66 69.17
C ALA A 96 73.80 -104.41 69.03
N GLN A 97 72.97 -104.10 70.04
CA GLN A 97 72.14 -102.88 70.06
C GLN A 97 72.98 -101.58 70.16
N LEU A 98 74.16 -101.64 70.78
CA LEU A 98 75.08 -100.50 70.84
C LEU A 98 75.75 -100.22 69.47
N ALA A 99 76.00 -101.25 68.66
CA ALA A 99 76.51 -101.08 67.29
C ALA A 99 75.44 -100.53 66.34
N GLU A 100 74.16 -100.89 66.54
CA GLU A 100 73.02 -100.42 65.74
C GLU A 100 72.60 -98.98 66.10
N SER A 101 72.72 -98.59 67.37
CA SER A 101 72.51 -97.19 67.79
C SER A 101 73.65 -96.26 67.34
N SER A 102 74.87 -96.77 67.20
CA SER A 102 76.00 -96.03 66.61
C SER A 102 75.79 -95.73 65.11
N SER A 103 75.26 -96.69 64.34
CA SER A 103 74.95 -96.47 62.92
C SER A 103 73.74 -95.53 62.70
N ALA A 104 72.74 -95.58 63.59
CA ALA A 104 71.62 -94.63 63.60
C ALA A 104 72.07 -93.19 63.92
N LEU A 105 73.05 -93.03 64.81
CA LEU A 105 73.61 -91.73 65.17
C LEU A 105 74.38 -91.10 64.00
N GLU A 106 75.17 -91.90 63.28
CA GLU A 106 75.85 -91.43 62.05
C GLU A 106 74.88 -91.17 60.90
N HIS A 107 73.76 -91.91 60.81
CA HIS A 107 72.69 -91.59 59.86
C HIS A 107 72.03 -90.23 60.17
N LEU A 108 71.70 -89.96 61.44
CA LEU A 108 71.15 -88.66 61.87
C LEU A 108 72.14 -87.52 61.67
N LYS A 109 73.43 -87.74 61.92
CA LYS A 109 74.48 -86.75 61.67
C LYS A 109 74.62 -86.43 60.17
N THR A 110 74.49 -87.45 59.32
CA THR A 110 74.48 -87.28 57.86
C THR A 110 73.21 -86.55 57.39
N GLN A 111 72.05 -86.79 58.00
CA GLN A 111 70.83 -86.01 57.73
C GLN A 111 70.96 -84.56 58.19
N LEU A 112 71.56 -84.32 59.35
CA LEU A 112 71.81 -82.97 59.87
C LEU A 112 72.74 -82.18 58.93
N LEU A 113 73.80 -82.82 58.42
CA LEU A 113 74.70 -82.23 57.42
C LEU A 113 74.02 -81.92 56.08
N LYS A 114 72.93 -82.62 55.72
CA LYS A 114 72.09 -82.30 54.56
C LYS A 114 71.10 -81.16 54.85
N ILE A 115 70.59 -81.06 56.07
CA ILE A 115 69.62 -80.03 56.48
C ILE A 115 70.29 -78.66 56.65
N CYS A 116 71.50 -78.59 57.19
CA CYS A 116 72.21 -77.33 57.41
C CYS A 116 72.39 -76.44 56.14
N PRO A 117 72.75 -76.94 54.96
CA PRO A 117 72.79 -76.13 53.74
C PRO A 117 71.39 -75.73 53.25
N MET A 118 70.37 -76.58 53.41
CA MET A 118 68.99 -76.21 53.08
C MET A 118 68.47 -75.09 53.97
N LEU A 119 68.79 -75.11 55.27
CA LEU A 119 68.41 -74.04 56.21
C LEU A 119 69.11 -72.72 55.87
N ARG A 120 70.40 -72.77 55.52
CA ARG A 120 71.15 -71.58 55.07
C ARG A 120 70.62 -71.03 53.74
N GLN A 121 70.16 -71.89 52.84
CA GLN A 121 69.53 -71.46 51.59
C GLN A 121 68.17 -70.82 51.86
N ALA A 122 67.31 -71.45 52.66
CA ALA A 122 66.02 -70.89 53.05
C ALA A 122 66.17 -69.52 53.74
N GLN A 123 67.20 -69.35 54.57
CA GLN A 123 67.51 -68.06 55.19
C GLN A 123 67.90 -66.99 54.16
N LYS A 124 68.69 -67.34 53.13
CA LYS A 124 69.01 -66.43 52.02
C LYS A 124 67.77 -66.09 51.20
N ASP A 125 66.90 -67.06 50.93
CA ASP A 125 65.68 -66.85 50.16
C ASP A 125 64.71 -65.92 50.90
N VAL A 126 64.60 -66.05 52.23
CA VAL A 126 63.82 -65.13 53.09
C VAL A 126 64.41 -63.71 53.07
N MET A 127 65.73 -63.56 53.08
CA MET A 127 66.37 -62.25 52.95
C MET A 127 66.15 -61.61 51.58
N GLN A 128 66.19 -62.40 50.49
CA GLN A 128 65.87 -61.92 49.16
C GLN A 128 64.40 -61.52 49.05
N LEU A 129 63.48 -62.36 49.54
CA LEU A 129 62.05 -62.05 49.54
C LEU A 129 61.73 -60.78 50.34
N THR A 130 62.39 -60.57 51.48
CA THR A 130 62.21 -59.33 52.26
C THR A 130 62.78 -58.10 51.55
N SER A 131 63.87 -58.22 50.80
CA SER A 131 64.36 -57.12 49.95
C SER A 131 63.40 -56.81 48.80
N THR A 132 62.91 -57.83 48.09
CA THR A 132 61.98 -57.64 46.98
C THR A 132 60.64 -57.08 47.44
N ASN A 133 60.16 -57.47 48.63
CA ASN A 133 58.93 -56.92 49.20
C ASN A 133 59.08 -55.43 49.54
N LYS A 134 60.26 -55.02 50.03
CA LYS A 134 60.55 -53.60 50.28
C LYS A 134 60.52 -52.79 48.97
N ASP A 135 61.15 -53.31 47.92
CA ASP A 135 61.16 -52.64 46.61
C ASP A 135 59.75 -52.55 45.99
N GLN A 136 58.96 -53.63 46.10
CA GLN A 136 57.55 -53.63 45.70
C GLN A 136 56.72 -52.61 46.48
N ASN A 137 56.98 -52.46 47.78
CA ASN A 137 56.26 -51.51 48.62
C ASN A 137 56.59 -50.05 48.24
N VAL A 138 57.86 -49.76 47.91
CA VAL A 138 58.26 -48.44 47.38
C VAL A 138 57.58 -48.16 46.04
N SER A 139 57.52 -49.15 45.14
CA SER A 139 56.81 -49.01 43.87
C SER A 139 55.30 -48.78 44.05
N LEU A 140 54.69 -49.40 45.06
CA LEU A 140 53.27 -49.19 45.38
C LEU A 140 53.01 -47.79 45.93
N GLU A 141 53.89 -47.26 46.78
CA GLU A 141 53.77 -45.88 47.27
C GLU A 141 53.93 -44.87 46.13
N HIS A 142 54.92 -45.04 45.25
CA HIS A 142 55.05 -44.18 44.06
C HIS A 142 53.78 -44.19 43.19
N MET A 143 53.19 -45.37 42.96
CA MET A 143 51.94 -45.49 42.19
C MET A 143 50.74 -44.85 42.90
N LYS A 144 50.70 -44.84 44.24
CA LYS A 144 49.67 -44.11 45.00
C LYS A 144 49.82 -42.61 44.86
N GLU A 145 51.05 -42.09 44.99
CA GLU A 145 51.35 -40.67 44.80
C GLU A 145 51.00 -40.21 43.38
N GLU A 146 51.34 -41.00 42.36
CA GLU A 146 51.01 -40.70 40.98
C GLU A 146 49.49 -40.73 40.73
N LYS A 147 48.79 -41.72 41.30
CA LYS A 147 47.32 -41.78 41.24
C LYS A 147 46.68 -40.55 41.90
N GLU A 148 47.17 -40.12 43.04
CA GLU A 148 46.68 -38.94 43.75
C GLU A 148 46.94 -37.66 42.93
N ALA A 149 48.13 -37.52 42.35
CA ALA A 149 48.47 -36.41 41.46
C ALA A 149 47.56 -36.36 40.21
N LEU A 150 47.28 -37.49 39.59
CA LEU A 150 46.36 -37.59 38.45
C LEU A 150 44.92 -37.27 38.86
N GLN A 151 44.48 -37.72 40.04
CA GLN A 151 43.15 -37.45 40.56
C GLN A 151 42.96 -35.95 40.86
N ASN A 152 43.99 -35.28 41.39
CA ASN A 152 44.00 -33.83 41.60
C ASN A 152 43.98 -33.05 40.28
N LYS A 153 44.76 -33.47 39.27
CA LYS A 153 44.71 -32.87 37.92
C LYS A 153 43.34 -33.02 37.27
N LEU A 154 42.74 -34.21 37.33
CA LEU A 154 41.40 -34.48 36.82
C LEU A 154 40.36 -33.57 37.49
N HIS A 155 40.47 -33.36 38.81
CA HIS A 155 39.57 -32.46 39.52
C HIS A 155 39.76 -31.00 39.09
N ALA A 156 41.00 -30.54 38.92
CA ALA A 156 41.30 -29.19 38.44
C ALA A 156 40.75 -28.95 37.03
N GLU A 157 40.93 -29.90 36.11
CA GLU A 157 40.37 -29.83 34.75
C GLU A 157 38.85 -29.81 34.77
N ARG A 158 38.20 -30.68 35.56
CA ARG A 158 36.73 -30.67 35.71
C ARG A 158 36.21 -29.34 36.22
N HIS A 159 36.89 -28.75 37.20
CA HIS A 159 36.55 -27.45 37.72
C HIS A 159 36.71 -26.35 36.65
N PHE A 160 37.83 -26.36 35.92
CA PHE A 160 38.07 -25.41 34.83
C PHE A 160 37.02 -25.52 33.71
N LEU A 161 36.66 -26.74 33.32
CA LEU A 161 35.61 -27.02 32.34
C LEU A 161 34.24 -26.53 32.83
N ALA A 162 33.92 -26.74 34.11
CA ALA A 162 32.68 -26.26 34.71
C ALA A 162 32.61 -24.72 34.68
N VAL A 163 33.68 -24.03 35.09
CA VAL A 163 33.77 -22.56 35.07
C VAL A 163 33.69 -22.02 33.63
N SER A 164 34.41 -22.65 32.70
CA SER A 164 34.38 -22.24 31.29
C SER A 164 33.00 -22.42 30.68
N LYS A 165 32.32 -23.52 30.98
CA LYS A 165 30.95 -23.78 30.55
C LYS A 165 29.98 -22.74 31.10
N THR A 166 30.06 -22.42 32.39
CA THR A 166 29.19 -21.40 33.00
C THR A 166 29.46 -20.01 32.42
N ASN A 167 30.71 -19.65 32.13
CA ASN A 167 31.03 -18.36 31.51
C ASN A 167 30.43 -18.24 30.11
N VAL A 168 30.56 -19.28 29.28
CA VAL A 168 29.96 -19.30 27.93
C VAL A 168 28.42 -19.25 28.01
N GLU A 169 27.81 -19.95 28.96
CA GLU A 169 26.36 -19.89 29.18
C GLU A 169 25.89 -18.48 29.59
N VAL A 170 26.64 -17.80 30.46
CA VAL A 170 26.34 -16.42 30.89
C VAL A 170 26.51 -15.44 29.72
N ASP A 171 27.57 -15.57 28.93
CA ASP A 171 27.79 -14.71 27.76
C ASP A 171 26.68 -14.90 26.72
N LEU A 172 26.29 -16.15 26.43
CA LEU A 172 25.19 -16.46 25.51
C LEU A 172 23.85 -15.91 26.01
N GLU A 173 23.54 -16.03 27.30
CA GLU A 173 22.31 -15.45 27.85
C GLU A 173 22.32 -13.92 27.78
N SER A 174 23.48 -13.28 27.97
CA SER A 174 23.65 -11.84 27.77
C SER A 174 23.36 -11.42 26.32
N TYR A 175 23.89 -12.14 25.32
CA TYR A 175 23.60 -11.86 23.91
C TYR A 175 22.12 -12.06 23.58
N LEU A 176 21.51 -13.15 24.05
CA LEU A 176 20.08 -13.40 23.87
C LEU A 176 19.22 -12.30 24.51
N GLN A 177 19.64 -11.76 25.65
CA GLN A 177 18.93 -10.68 26.30
C GLN A 177 18.98 -9.38 25.47
N ILE A 178 20.14 -9.05 24.89
CA ILE A 178 20.30 -7.91 23.98
C ILE A 178 19.39 -8.09 22.76
N GLU A 179 19.40 -9.25 22.11
CA GLU A 179 18.51 -9.53 20.96
C GLU A 179 17.02 -9.44 21.32
N ARG A 180 16.63 -9.87 22.53
CA ARG A 180 15.24 -9.73 23.01
C ARG A 180 14.86 -8.26 23.19
N GLU A 181 15.77 -7.42 23.66
CA GLU A 181 15.54 -5.98 23.83
C GLU A 181 15.48 -5.25 22.50
N GLU A 182 16.37 -5.57 21.56
CA GLU A 182 16.34 -5.05 20.19
C GLU A 182 15.05 -5.46 19.46
N ASN A 183 14.63 -6.73 19.57
CA ASN A 183 13.36 -7.18 18.99
C ASN A 183 12.16 -6.45 19.59
N LYS A 184 12.13 -6.20 20.91
CA LYS A 184 11.08 -5.38 21.53
C LYS A 184 11.07 -3.96 20.99
N SER A 185 12.25 -3.35 20.83
CA SER A 185 12.39 -2.00 20.25
C SER A 185 11.88 -1.96 18.80
N LEU A 186 12.26 -2.94 17.98
CA LEU A 186 11.81 -3.07 16.59
C LEU A 186 10.31 -3.31 16.51
N GLN A 187 9.74 -4.10 17.40
CA GLN A 187 8.29 -4.34 17.46
C GLN A 187 7.53 -3.04 17.77
N VAL A 188 7.99 -2.25 18.74
CA VAL A 188 7.41 -0.93 19.04
C VAL A 188 7.54 0.03 17.85
N ALA A 189 8.68 0.00 17.13
CA ALA A 189 8.87 0.81 15.93
C ALA A 189 7.93 0.39 14.79
N LEU A 190 7.70 -0.91 14.61
CA LEU A 190 6.78 -1.47 13.64
C LEU A 190 5.34 -1.06 13.94
N GLU A 191 4.88 -1.19 15.19
CA GLU A 191 3.55 -0.77 15.62
C GLU A 191 3.31 0.73 15.40
N LYS A 192 4.33 1.57 15.64
CA LYS A 192 4.27 3.00 15.32
C LYS A 192 4.17 3.26 13.83
N ALA A 193 4.93 2.55 13.00
CA ALA A 193 4.89 2.69 11.55
C ALA A 193 3.52 2.27 10.99
N GLU A 194 2.96 1.17 11.49
CA GLU A 194 1.61 0.71 11.15
C GLU A 194 0.54 1.73 11.55
N CYS A 195 0.66 2.33 12.74
CA CYS A 195 -0.25 3.39 13.18
C CYS A 195 -0.21 4.61 12.26
N VAL A 196 0.98 5.07 11.86
CA VAL A 196 1.15 6.18 10.91
C VAL A 196 0.55 5.84 9.55
N SER A 197 0.83 4.64 9.03
CA SER A 197 0.28 4.17 7.76
C SER A 197 -1.26 4.11 7.81
N GLN A 198 -1.83 3.63 8.92
CA GLN A 198 -3.28 3.54 9.09
C GLN A 198 -3.94 4.92 9.14
N MET A 199 -3.32 5.88 9.82
CA MET A 199 -3.79 7.28 9.86
C MET A 199 -3.73 7.92 8.46
N GLN A 200 -2.71 7.59 7.67
CA GLN A 200 -2.59 8.08 6.30
C GLN A 200 -3.65 7.47 5.38
N CYS A 201 -3.94 6.17 5.50
CA CYS A 201 -5.04 5.53 4.77
C CYS A 201 -6.39 6.19 5.10
N ARG A 202 -6.70 6.40 6.39
CA ARG A 202 -7.95 7.07 6.79
C ARG A 202 -8.06 8.49 6.25
N ARG A 203 -6.95 9.22 6.20
CA ARG A 203 -6.92 10.56 5.59
C ARG A 203 -7.24 10.52 4.10
N LEU A 204 -6.64 9.59 3.36
CA LEU A 204 -6.89 9.42 1.93
C LEU A 204 -8.32 8.96 1.65
N GLU A 205 -8.88 8.07 2.48
CA GLU A 205 -10.29 7.66 2.39
C GLU A 205 -11.25 8.84 2.55
N LEU A 206 -11.00 9.72 3.53
CA LEU A 206 -11.78 10.96 3.70
C LEU A 206 -11.64 11.92 2.51
N GLU A 207 -10.44 12.03 1.93
CA GLU A 207 -10.22 12.88 0.77
C GLU A 207 -10.98 12.35 -0.46
N ILE A 208 -10.96 11.03 -0.67
CA ILE A 208 -11.73 10.36 -1.74
C ILE A 208 -13.23 10.62 -1.57
N THR A 209 -13.79 10.49 -0.36
CA THR A 209 -15.23 10.72 -0.15
C THR A 209 -15.61 12.18 -0.39
N THR A 210 -14.79 13.14 0.06
CA THR A 210 -15.05 14.56 -0.20
C THR A 210 -15.01 14.91 -1.70
N LEU A 211 -14.07 14.33 -2.45
CA LEU A 211 -13.98 14.51 -3.90
C LEU A 211 -15.16 13.87 -4.62
N GLN A 212 -15.64 12.72 -4.16
CA GLN A 212 -16.85 12.08 -4.69
C GLN A 212 -18.09 12.94 -4.46
N GLU A 213 -18.30 13.45 -3.24
CA GLU A 213 -19.43 14.37 -2.97
C GLU A 213 -19.36 15.64 -3.83
N GLN A 214 -18.15 16.19 -4.05
CA GLN A 214 -17.97 17.35 -4.89
C GLN A 214 -18.27 17.04 -6.37
N ALA A 215 -17.86 15.86 -6.86
CA ALA A 215 -18.15 15.40 -8.21
C ALA A 215 -19.67 15.19 -8.41
N GLU A 216 -20.36 14.61 -7.43
CA GLU A 216 -21.82 14.43 -7.46
C GLU A 216 -22.55 15.78 -7.48
N LYS A 217 -22.14 16.73 -6.63
CA LYS A 217 -22.70 18.10 -6.64
C LYS A 217 -22.48 18.79 -7.98
N SER A 218 -21.29 18.65 -8.57
CA SER A 218 -20.97 19.23 -9.88
C SER A 218 -21.78 18.60 -11.01
N SER A 219 -21.97 17.27 -10.94
CA SER A 219 -22.83 16.52 -11.87
C SER A 219 -24.30 16.95 -11.79
N ALA A 220 -24.83 17.10 -10.57
CA ALA A 220 -26.19 17.59 -10.34
C ALA A 220 -26.38 19.02 -10.88
N ALA A 221 -25.41 19.92 -10.67
CA ALA A 221 -25.44 21.26 -11.23
C ALA A 221 -25.42 21.24 -12.77
N LEU A 222 -24.62 20.36 -13.37
CA LEU A 222 -24.58 20.17 -14.82
C LEU A 222 -25.92 19.68 -15.39
N LEU A 223 -26.59 18.75 -14.71
CA LEU A 223 -27.92 18.29 -15.08
C LEU A 223 -28.95 19.43 -15.03
N LEU A 224 -28.95 20.24 -13.97
CA LEU A 224 -29.83 21.41 -13.87
C LEU A 224 -29.56 22.41 -15.01
N CYS A 225 -28.30 22.70 -15.33
CA CYS A 225 -27.97 23.55 -16.48
C CYS A 225 -28.42 22.94 -17.81
N GLN A 226 -28.39 21.62 -17.97
CA GLN A 226 -28.90 20.95 -19.17
C GLN A 226 -30.43 21.04 -19.27
N GLU A 227 -31.14 20.89 -18.15
CA GLU A 227 -32.60 21.05 -18.07
C GLU A 227 -33.01 22.50 -18.38
N GLU A 228 -32.32 23.49 -17.81
CA GLU A 228 -32.53 24.92 -18.13
C GLU A 228 -32.27 25.21 -19.61
N LYS A 229 -31.18 24.68 -20.17
CA LYS A 229 -30.89 24.82 -21.60
C LYS A 229 -31.99 24.19 -22.46
N ALA A 230 -32.50 23.02 -22.09
CA ALA A 230 -33.60 22.37 -22.80
C ALA A 230 -34.89 23.22 -22.72
N SER A 231 -35.20 23.77 -21.54
CA SER A 231 -36.34 24.65 -21.32
C SER A 231 -36.26 25.93 -22.17
N LEU A 232 -35.10 26.61 -22.16
CA LEU A 232 -34.87 27.78 -23.01
C LEU A 232 -34.96 27.46 -24.50
N LEU A 233 -34.50 26.28 -24.92
CA LEU A 233 -34.63 25.83 -26.30
C LEU A 233 -36.10 25.63 -26.68
N THR A 234 -36.91 25.05 -25.78
CA THR A 234 -38.35 24.89 -26.01
C THR A 234 -39.07 26.24 -26.08
N GLU A 235 -38.81 27.17 -25.16
CA GLU A 235 -39.38 28.52 -25.22
C GLU A 235 -38.99 29.25 -26.51
N PHE A 236 -37.74 29.12 -26.94
CA PHE A 236 -37.27 29.72 -28.18
C PHE A 236 -38.04 29.16 -29.39
N GLN A 237 -38.26 27.84 -29.45
CA GLN A 237 -39.04 27.23 -30.53
C GLN A 237 -40.50 27.66 -30.50
N GLU A 238 -41.11 27.77 -29.32
CA GLU A 238 -42.48 28.28 -29.15
C GLU A 238 -42.61 29.73 -29.59
N ARG A 239 -41.66 30.60 -29.21
CA ARG A 239 -41.63 31.99 -29.70
C ARG A 239 -41.44 32.05 -31.21
N LYS A 240 -40.58 31.21 -31.76
CA LYS A 240 -40.35 31.12 -33.21
C LYS A 240 -41.62 30.72 -33.95
N THR A 241 -42.35 29.70 -33.49
CA THR A 241 -43.60 29.25 -34.12
C THR A 241 -44.72 30.29 -33.94
N SER A 242 -44.81 30.92 -32.77
CA SER A 242 -45.74 32.03 -32.50
C SER A 242 -45.48 33.23 -33.41
N HIS A 243 -44.22 33.62 -33.60
CA HIS A 243 -43.86 34.70 -34.52
C HIS A 243 -44.16 34.30 -35.97
N ALA A 244 -43.90 33.05 -36.36
CA ALA A 244 -44.21 32.56 -37.69
C ALA A 244 -45.73 32.59 -37.97
N THR A 245 -46.57 32.24 -36.99
CA THR A 245 -48.03 32.34 -37.12
C THR A 245 -48.53 33.78 -37.13
N GLN A 246 -47.95 34.66 -36.32
CA GLN A 246 -48.27 36.09 -36.38
C GLN A 246 -47.90 36.70 -37.74
N LEU A 247 -46.74 36.36 -38.29
CA LEU A 247 -46.32 36.83 -39.61
C LEU A 247 -47.21 36.28 -40.73
N SER A 248 -47.62 35.01 -40.66
CA SER A 248 -48.56 34.45 -41.65
C SER A 248 -49.95 35.11 -41.55
N GLU A 249 -50.41 35.47 -40.35
CA GLU A 249 -51.65 36.21 -40.15
C GLU A 249 -51.56 37.65 -40.70
N ILE A 250 -50.42 38.33 -40.51
CA ILE A 250 -50.18 39.66 -41.08
C ILE A 250 -50.15 39.60 -42.61
N LEU A 251 -49.46 38.60 -43.18
CA LEU A 251 -49.38 38.41 -44.63
C LEU A 251 -50.76 38.13 -45.23
N THR A 252 -51.55 37.24 -44.64
CA THR A 252 -52.91 36.95 -45.12
C THR A 252 -53.82 38.17 -45.03
N LYS A 253 -53.74 38.98 -43.96
CA LYS A 253 -54.47 40.26 -43.86
C LYS A 253 -54.03 41.28 -44.92
N ALA A 254 -52.74 41.34 -45.23
CA ALA A 254 -52.19 42.22 -46.26
C ALA A 254 -52.64 41.79 -47.67
N GLU A 255 -52.60 40.48 -47.96
CA GLU A 255 -53.10 39.91 -49.21
C GLU A 255 -54.60 40.15 -49.39
N GLN A 256 -55.41 39.94 -48.35
CA GLN A 256 -56.84 40.27 -48.38
C GLN A 256 -57.11 41.75 -48.61
N LYS A 257 -56.27 42.65 -48.07
CA LYS A 257 -56.39 44.09 -48.32
C LYS A 257 -56.04 44.42 -49.78
N LEU A 258 -54.94 43.88 -50.30
CA LEU A 258 -54.56 44.05 -51.71
C LEU A 258 -55.65 43.53 -52.66
N GLU A 259 -56.29 42.41 -52.33
CA GLU A 259 -57.36 41.88 -53.17
C GLU A 259 -58.62 42.76 -53.12
N ARG A 260 -58.97 43.31 -51.95
CA ARG A 260 -60.03 44.33 -51.84
C ARG A 260 -59.72 45.56 -52.68
N ASP A 261 -58.48 46.05 -52.63
CA ASP A 261 -58.04 47.21 -53.41
C ASP A 261 -58.04 46.92 -54.92
N ARG A 262 -57.66 45.69 -55.34
CA ARG A 262 -57.76 45.24 -56.73
C ARG A 262 -59.21 45.17 -57.21
N ILE A 263 -60.12 44.63 -56.41
CA ILE A 263 -61.55 44.57 -56.74
C ILE A 263 -62.12 45.99 -56.85
N LYS A 264 -61.79 46.87 -55.90
CA LYS A 264 -62.20 48.29 -55.95
C LYS A 264 -61.68 48.98 -57.21
N SER A 265 -60.40 48.83 -57.54
CA SER A 265 -59.81 49.37 -58.76
C SER A 265 -60.46 48.83 -60.03
N LYS A 266 -60.78 47.53 -60.08
CA LYS A 266 -61.54 46.93 -61.20
C LYS A 266 -62.93 47.55 -61.32
N ASN A 267 -63.63 47.76 -60.21
CA ASN A 267 -64.94 48.40 -60.20
C ASN A 267 -64.86 49.86 -60.64
N ASP A 268 -63.91 50.64 -60.13
CA ASP A 268 -63.67 52.02 -60.55
C ASP A 268 -63.37 52.09 -62.07
N ARG A 269 -62.58 51.15 -62.59
CA ARG A 269 -62.32 51.02 -64.03
C ARG A 269 -63.57 50.66 -64.83
N LEU A 270 -64.44 49.80 -64.29
CA LEU A 270 -65.73 49.48 -64.91
C LEU A 270 -66.66 50.69 -64.93
N THR A 271 -66.74 51.45 -63.84
CA THR A 271 -67.50 52.71 -63.77
C THR A 271 -66.97 53.73 -64.78
N LEU A 272 -65.65 53.87 -64.90
CA LEU A 272 -65.03 54.73 -65.91
C LEU A 272 -65.33 54.25 -67.34
N LEU A 273 -65.25 52.94 -67.61
CA LEU A 273 -65.63 52.37 -68.89
C LEU A 273 -67.10 52.61 -69.22
N GLN A 274 -67.99 52.52 -68.23
CA GLN A 274 -69.42 52.76 -68.39
C GLN A 274 -69.70 54.24 -68.64
N ALA A 275 -69.04 55.15 -67.91
CA ALA A 275 -69.09 56.58 -68.16
C ALA A 275 -68.54 56.94 -69.56
N THR A 276 -67.46 56.29 -69.99
CA THR A 276 -66.89 56.47 -71.33
C THR A 276 -67.88 56.02 -72.41
N LYS A 277 -68.57 54.89 -72.22
CA LYS A 277 -69.64 54.44 -73.12
C LYS A 277 -70.82 55.42 -73.16
N SER A 278 -71.21 55.99 -72.02
CA SER A 278 -72.25 57.02 -71.95
C SER A 278 -71.85 58.30 -72.68
N LEU A 279 -70.59 58.73 -72.54
CA LEU A 279 -70.01 59.85 -73.27
C LEU A 279 -69.91 59.57 -74.77
N GLN A 280 -69.55 58.34 -75.15
CA GLN A 280 -69.52 57.93 -76.55
C GLN A 280 -70.91 57.93 -77.17
N LYS A 281 -71.95 57.52 -76.42
CA LYS A 281 -73.34 57.61 -76.85
C LYS A 281 -73.79 59.06 -77.02
N THR A 282 -73.46 59.95 -76.08
CA THR A 282 -73.79 61.38 -76.20
C THR A 282 -73.02 62.04 -77.34
N LEU A 283 -71.78 61.65 -77.59
CA LEU A 283 -71.00 62.09 -78.73
C LEU A 283 -71.63 61.63 -80.05
N GLN A 284 -72.09 60.37 -80.12
CA GLN A 284 -72.81 59.83 -81.28
C GLN A 284 -74.16 60.54 -81.51
N GLU A 285 -74.88 60.88 -80.44
CA GLU A 285 -76.10 61.71 -80.52
C GLU A 285 -75.78 63.12 -81.03
N LYS A 286 -74.67 63.73 -80.58
CA LYS A 286 -74.19 65.02 -81.09
C LYS A 286 -73.72 64.97 -82.53
N GLU A 287 -73.10 63.87 -82.96
CA GLU A 287 -72.75 63.62 -84.37
C GLU A 287 -74.01 63.45 -85.24
N GLN A 288 -75.07 62.80 -84.73
CA GLN A 288 -76.35 62.72 -85.42
C GLN A 288 -77.06 64.08 -85.50
N GLU A 289 -76.99 64.90 -84.46
CA GLU A 289 -77.46 66.30 -84.50
C GLU A 289 -76.66 67.13 -85.51
N LEU A 290 -75.34 66.94 -85.58
CA LEU A 290 -74.48 67.57 -86.56
C LEU A 290 -74.84 67.11 -87.99
N GLN A 291 -75.12 65.83 -88.20
CA GLN A 291 -75.58 65.31 -89.48
C GLN A 291 -76.95 65.86 -89.88
N LYS A 292 -77.86 66.10 -88.93
CA LYS A 292 -79.15 66.78 -89.16
C LYS A 292 -78.96 68.28 -89.48
N ALA A 293 -78.02 68.95 -88.83
CA ALA A 293 -77.65 70.32 -89.15
C ALA A 293 -76.98 70.41 -90.54
N GLN A 294 -76.17 69.42 -90.90
CA GLN A 294 -75.54 69.30 -92.22
C GLN A 294 -76.56 68.94 -93.31
N SER A 295 -77.58 68.12 -93.04
CA SER A 295 -78.65 67.86 -94.02
C SER A 295 -79.55 69.08 -94.21
N HIS A 296 -79.79 69.87 -93.16
CA HIS A 296 -80.47 71.17 -93.25
C HIS A 296 -79.64 72.20 -94.05
N SER A 297 -78.32 72.24 -93.82
CA SER A 297 -77.40 73.09 -94.59
C SER A 297 -77.28 72.64 -96.06
N ARG A 298 -77.33 71.33 -96.34
CA ARG A 298 -77.39 70.76 -97.70
C ARG A 298 -78.72 71.04 -98.41
N SER A 299 -79.83 71.15 -97.67
CA SER A 299 -81.12 71.59 -98.24
C SER A 299 -81.09 73.05 -98.69
N LEU A 300 -80.42 73.93 -97.92
CA LEU A 300 -80.21 75.34 -98.27
C LEU A 300 -79.18 75.50 -99.42
N LEU A 301 -78.21 74.59 -99.51
CA LEU A 301 -77.25 74.51 -100.62
C LEU A 301 -77.91 74.00 -101.91
N HIS A 302 -78.89 73.09 -101.83
CA HIS A 302 -79.63 72.59 -103.00
C HIS A 302 -80.54 73.67 -103.64
N GLU A 303 -81.04 74.64 -102.87
CA GLU A 303 -81.73 75.85 -103.37
C GLU A 303 -80.75 76.83 -104.06
N ALA A 304 -79.50 76.92 -103.57
CA ALA A 304 -78.44 77.71 -104.19
C ALA A 304 -77.85 77.04 -105.46
N GLU A 305 -77.77 75.71 -105.50
CA GLU A 305 -77.25 74.91 -106.62
C GLU A 305 -78.24 74.79 -107.79
N GLN A 306 -79.56 74.88 -107.56
CA GLN A 306 -80.55 75.05 -108.63
C GLN A 306 -80.41 76.37 -109.39
N SER A 307 -79.80 77.38 -108.77
CA SER A 307 -79.49 78.69 -109.39
C SER A 307 -78.12 78.71 -110.10
N SER A 308 -77.22 77.78 -109.75
CA SER A 308 -75.87 77.65 -110.32
C SER A 308 -75.78 76.66 -111.50
N ALA A 309 -76.75 75.74 -111.63
CA ALA A 309 -76.80 74.71 -112.68
C ALA A 309 -77.14 75.25 -114.09
N ALA A 310 -77.68 76.48 -114.20
CA ALA A 310 -77.92 77.14 -115.49
C ALA A 310 -76.65 77.76 -116.12
N LEU A 311 -75.54 77.88 -115.38
CA LEU A 311 -74.34 78.59 -115.80
C LEU A 311 -73.11 77.69 -116.04
N LEU A 312 -73.17 76.40 -115.66
CA LEU A 312 -72.06 75.45 -115.74
C LEU A 312 -72.27 74.27 -116.72
N LEU A 313 -73.46 74.11 -117.30
CA LEU A 313 -73.74 73.18 -118.42
C LEU A 313 -73.26 73.71 -119.78
N TRP A 314 -72.63 74.89 -119.82
CA TRP A 314 -72.19 75.53 -121.07
C TRP A 314 -70.66 75.68 -121.17
N GLN A 315 -69.91 75.43 -120.10
CA GLN A 315 -68.45 75.58 -120.09
C GLN A 315 -67.70 74.27 -119.84
N GLU A 316 -68.11 73.24 -120.60
CA GLU A 316 -67.10 72.46 -121.29
C GLU A 316 -66.12 71.73 -120.36
N GLU A 317 -66.51 70.64 -119.68
CA GLU A 317 -66.96 69.38 -120.32
C GLU A 317 -66.25 68.99 -121.65
N LYS A 318 -65.24 69.75 -122.09
CA LYS A 318 -64.58 69.62 -123.38
C LYS A 318 -63.07 69.68 -123.28
N ALA A 319 -62.52 70.37 -122.28
CA ALA A 319 -61.09 70.69 -122.32
C ALA A 319 -60.19 69.84 -121.40
N SER A 320 -60.68 69.22 -120.32
CA SER A 320 -59.76 68.60 -119.33
C SER A 320 -59.95 67.11 -119.04
N LEU A 321 -61.06 66.48 -119.44
CA LEU A 321 -61.26 65.03 -119.34
C LEU A 321 -60.32 64.23 -120.28
N LEU A 322 -59.64 64.90 -121.22
CA LEU A 322 -58.70 64.30 -122.16
C LEU A 322 -57.23 64.34 -121.69
N THR A 323 -56.90 65.11 -120.64
CA THR A 323 -55.54 65.24 -120.08
C THR A 323 -55.36 64.45 -118.77
N GLU A 324 -56.41 64.25 -117.97
CA GLU A 324 -56.35 63.50 -116.70
C GLU A 324 -56.22 61.97 -116.83
N PHE A 325 -56.58 61.39 -117.99
CA PHE A 325 -56.58 59.94 -118.18
C PHE A 325 -55.19 59.35 -118.48
N GLN A 326 -54.27 60.12 -119.07
CA GLN A 326 -52.92 59.66 -119.42
C GLN A 326 -51.87 59.91 -118.31
N GLU A 327 -52.09 60.87 -117.40
CA GLU A 327 -51.21 61.12 -116.25
C GLU A 327 -51.41 60.12 -115.07
N ARG A 328 -52.61 59.57 -114.88
CA ARG A 328 -52.87 58.60 -113.79
C ARG A 328 -52.25 57.21 -114.02
N LYS A 329 -51.91 56.86 -115.26
CA LYS A 329 -51.31 55.55 -115.61
C LYS A 329 -49.80 55.48 -115.33
N THR A 330 -49.07 56.57 -115.47
CA THR A 330 -47.60 56.61 -115.26
C THR A 330 -47.22 56.95 -113.80
N SER A 331 -48.10 57.61 -113.04
CA SER A 331 -47.96 57.90 -111.61
C SER A 331 -48.10 56.66 -110.71
N HIS A 332 -49.02 55.73 -111.03
CA HIS A 332 -49.21 54.50 -110.24
C HIS A 332 -48.07 53.48 -110.38
N ALA A 333 -47.37 53.46 -111.53
CA ALA A 333 -46.21 52.58 -111.73
C ALA A 333 -44.96 53.05 -110.96
N THR A 334 -44.78 54.36 -110.77
CA THR A 334 -43.67 54.92 -109.99
C THR A 334 -43.88 54.78 -108.48
N GLN A 335 -45.10 55.00 -107.97
CA GLN A 335 -45.42 54.85 -106.54
C GLN A 335 -45.29 53.41 -106.03
N LEU A 336 -45.62 52.39 -106.84
CA LEU A 336 -45.44 50.98 -106.45
C LEU A 336 -43.97 50.55 -106.39
N SER A 337 -43.11 51.08 -107.26
CA SER A 337 -41.65 50.84 -107.21
C SER A 337 -40.99 51.51 -105.98
N GLU A 338 -41.52 52.66 -105.54
CA GLU A 338 -41.03 53.39 -104.38
C GLU A 338 -41.49 52.77 -103.05
N ILE A 339 -42.67 52.15 -103.02
CA ILE A 339 -43.18 51.40 -101.86
C ILE A 339 -42.42 50.07 -101.68
N LEU A 340 -42.10 49.36 -102.77
CA LEU A 340 -41.31 48.12 -102.72
C LEU A 340 -39.87 48.37 -102.27
N THR A 341 -39.21 49.40 -102.79
CA THR A 341 -37.84 49.76 -102.36
C THR A 341 -37.79 50.27 -100.90
N LYS A 342 -38.81 51.00 -100.43
CA LYS A 342 -38.92 51.40 -99.01
C LYS A 342 -39.25 50.24 -98.08
N ALA A 343 -40.01 49.23 -98.54
CA ALA A 343 -40.30 48.02 -97.79
C ALA A 343 -39.08 47.08 -97.68
N GLU A 344 -38.31 46.92 -98.76
CA GLU A 344 -37.06 46.15 -98.77
C GLU A 344 -35.97 46.82 -97.92
N GLN A 345 -35.81 48.14 -98.00
CA GLN A 345 -34.89 48.89 -97.12
C GLN A 345 -35.33 48.86 -95.65
N LYS A 346 -36.63 48.70 -95.35
CA LYS A 346 -37.13 48.54 -93.98
C LYS A 346 -36.86 47.12 -93.47
N LEU A 347 -37.11 46.10 -94.29
CA LEU A 347 -36.78 44.70 -93.99
C LEU A 347 -35.27 44.49 -93.78
N GLU A 348 -34.42 45.10 -94.59
CA GLU A 348 -32.96 44.99 -94.42
C GLU A 348 -32.47 45.77 -93.19
N ARG A 349 -33.05 46.94 -92.88
CA ARG A 349 -32.82 47.63 -91.61
C ARG A 349 -33.25 46.80 -90.41
N ASP A 350 -34.41 46.14 -90.47
CA ASP A 350 -34.90 45.28 -89.40
C ASP A 350 -34.07 43.99 -89.28
N ARG A 351 -33.52 43.48 -90.38
CA ARG A 351 -32.61 42.31 -90.39
C ARG A 351 -31.23 42.63 -89.81
N ILE A 352 -30.68 43.80 -90.13
CA ILE A 352 -29.44 44.32 -89.54
C ILE A 352 -29.66 44.67 -88.07
N LYS A 353 -30.79 45.30 -87.73
CA LYS A 353 -31.18 45.58 -86.35
C LYS A 353 -31.35 44.28 -85.54
N SER A 354 -32.03 43.28 -86.08
CA SER A 354 -32.17 41.96 -85.43
C SER A 354 -30.84 41.23 -85.26
N LYS A 355 -29.92 41.30 -86.23
CA LYS A 355 -28.56 40.75 -86.09
C LYS A 355 -27.74 41.49 -85.04
N ASN A 356 -27.85 42.83 -84.97
CA ASN A 356 -27.20 43.64 -83.95
C ASN A 356 -27.82 43.41 -82.57
N ASP A 357 -29.13 43.26 -82.46
CA ASP A 357 -29.83 42.92 -81.21
C ASP A 357 -29.43 41.53 -80.74
N ARG A 358 -29.26 40.56 -81.65
CA ARG A 358 -28.77 39.21 -81.32
C ARG A 358 -27.29 39.21 -80.90
N LEU A 359 -26.44 40.02 -81.51
CA LEU A 359 -25.05 40.23 -81.07
C LEU A 359 -24.98 40.95 -79.73
N THR A 360 -25.87 41.93 -79.50
CA THR A 360 -26.00 42.64 -78.24
C THR A 360 -26.52 41.71 -77.15
N LEU A 361 -27.44 40.79 -77.45
CA LEU A 361 -27.89 39.74 -76.53
C LEU A 361 -26.80 38.70 -76.25
N LEU A 362 -25.96 38.35 -77.23
CA LEU A 362 -24.79 37.47 -77.04
C LEU A 362 -23.69 38.13 -76.20
N GLN A 363 -23.44 39.42 -76.40
CA GLN A 363 -22.54 40.20 -75.54
C GLN A 363 -23.14 40.40 -74.15
N ALA A 364 -24.44 40.67 -74.05
CA ALA A 364 -25.14 40.81 -72.77
C ALA A 364 -25.16 39.49 -72.00
N THR A 365 -25.34 38.34 -72.65
CA THR A 365 -25.26 37.02 -72.00
C THR A 365 -23.83 36.68 -71.58
N LYS A 366 -22.81 37.06 -72.35
CA LYS A 366 -21.40 36.91 -71.94
C LYS A 366 -21.02 37.85 -70.78
N ILE A 367 -21.57 39.06 -70.76
CA ILE A 367 -21.47 39.99 -69.62
C ILE A 367 -22.20 39.40 -68.42
N LEU A 368 -23.44 38.93 -68.57
CA LEU A 368 -24.22 38.30 -67.51
C LEU A 368 -23.52 37.05 -66.97
N GLN A 369 -22.88 36.24 -67.80
CA GLN A 369 -22.10 35.08 -67.35
C GLN A 369 -20.87 35.50 -66.53
N LYS A 370 -20.15 36.54 -66.94
CA LYS A 370 -19.08 37.16 -66.12
C LYS A 370 -19.61 37.78 -64.84
N THR A 371 -20.76 38.44 -64.89
CA THR A 371 -21.44 39.02 -63.74
C THR A 371 -21.93 37.93 -62.80
N LEU A 372 -22.39 36.79 -63.30
CA LEU A 372 -22.89 35.67 -62.49
C LEU A 372 -21.71 34.95 -61.81
N GLN A 373 -20.60 34.75 -62.51
CA GLN A 373 -19.35 34.26 -61.92
C GLN A 373 -18.77 35.25 -60.88
N GLY A 374 -18.86 36.56 -61.14
CA GLY A 374 -18.52 37.61 -60.18
C GLY A 374 -19.48 37.63 -58.98
N LYS A 375 -20.78 37.43 -59.19
CA LYS A 375 -21.79 37.34 -58.13
C LYS A 375 -21.64 36.07 -57.29
N GLU A 376 -21.15 34.98 -57.88
CA GLU A 376 -20.83 33.75 -57.16
C GLU A 376 -19.57 33.90 -56.31
N GLN A 377 -18.55 34.61 -56.80
CA GLN A 377 -17.40 35.02 -55.98
C GLN A 377 -17.80 36.04 -54.91
N GLU A 378 -18.71 36.97 -55.19
CA GLU A 378 -19.29 37.88 -54.19
C GLU A 378 -20.16 37.12 -53.19
N LEU A 379 -20.84 36.03 -53.58
CA LEU A 379 -21.62 35.18 -52.69
C LEU A 379 -20.69 34.38 -51.76
N GLN A 380 -19.59 33.83 -52.27
CA GLN A 380 -18.58 33.17 -51.45
C GLN A 380 -17.86 34.16 -50.51
N LYS A 381 -17.54 35.36 -51.00
CA LYS A 381 -17.04 36.46 -50.16
C LYS A 381 -18.08 36.88 -49.12
N ALA A 382 -19.34 37.04 -49.48
CA ALA A 382 -20.42 37.38 -48.57
C ALA A 382 -20.69 36.26 -47.56
N GLN A 383 -20.49 34.98 -47.90
CA GLN A 383 -20.58 33.87 -46.96
C GLN A 383 -19.40 33.86 -45.99
N SER A 384 -18.18 34.15 -46.45
CA SER A 384 -17.01 34.33 -45.57
C SER A 384 -17.14 35.56 -44.68
N LEU A 385 -17.70 36.65 -45.21
CA LEU A 385 -17.98 37.89 -44.50
C LEU A 385 -19.11 37.70 -43.50
N SER A 386 -20.16 36.95 -43.84
CA SER A 386 -21.25 36.62 -42.92
C SER A 386 -20.76 35.70 -41.80
N ARG A 387 -19.83 34.77 -42.04
CA ARG A 387 -19.21 33.99 -40.95
C ARG A 387 -18.31 34.85 -40.06
N SER A 388 -17.54 35.75 -40.64
CA SER A 388 -16.73 36.73 -39.90
C SER A 388 -17.60 37.68 -39.09
N LEU A 389 -18.69 38.18 -39.67
CA LEU A 389 -19.66 39.06 -39.02
C LEU A 389 -20.52 38.31 -37.99
N LEU A 390 -20.74 37.00 -38.14
CA LEU A 390 -21.39 36.18 -37.11
C LEU A 390 -20.49 36.04 -35.89
N HIS A 391 -19.19 35.77 -36.11
CA HIS A 391 -18.20 35.69 -35.04
C HIS A 391 -17.98 37.06 -34.38
N GLU A 392 -17.92 38.14 -35.16
CA GLU A 392 -17.81 39.51 -34.66
C GLU A 392 -19.10 39.98 -33.98
N ALA A 393 -20.28 39.48 -34.39
CA ALA A 393 -21.55 39.72 -33.70
C ALA A 393 -21.68 38.89 -32.41
N GLU A 394 -21.12 37.68 -32.35
CA GLU A 394 -21.03 36.88 -31.13
C GLU A 394 -20.06 37.51 -30.13
N GLU A 395 -18.91 38.01 -30.60
CA GLU A 395 -17.97 38.79 -29.78
C GLU A 395 -18.56 40.15 -29.37
N SER A 396 -19.25 40.84 -30.27
CA SER A 396 -19.96 42.09 -29.95
C SER A 396 -21.13 41.83 -29.00
N SER A 397 -21.79 40.68 -29.07
CA SER A 397 -22.85 40.27 -28.14
C SER A 397 -22.29 39.93 -26.76
N ALA A 398 -21.12 39.28 -26.69
CA ALA A 398 -20.42 39.07 -25.43
C ALA A 398 -19.93 40.40 -24.81
N ALA A 399 -19.42 41.32 -25.63
CA ALA A 399 -19.05 42.66 -25.21
C ALA A 399 -20.27 43.51 -24.80
N LEU A 400 -21.42 43.32 -25.44
CA LEU A 400 -22.68 44.00 -25.10
C LEU A 400 -23.31 43.44 -23.81
N LEU A 401 -23.10 42.15 -23.50
CA LEU A 401 -23.44 41.56 -22.20
C LEU A 401 -22.56 42.15 -21.08
N LEU A 402 -21.24 42.20 -21.27
CA LEU A 402 -20.32 42.85 -20.32
C LEU A 402 -20.64 44.34 -20.14
N TRP A 403 -20.94 45.06 -21.23
CA TRP A 403 -21.37 46.46 -21.16
C TRP A 403 -22.74 46.63 -20.51
N GLN A 404 -23.67 45.68 -20.66
CA GLN A 404 -24.96 45.71 -19.97
C GLN A 404 -24.80 45.45 -18.46
N GLU A 405 -23.91 44.56 -18.06
CA GLU A 405 -23.54 44.33 -16.65
C GLU A 405 -22.89 45.59 -16.05
N GLU A 406 -21.95 46.21 -16.77
CA GLU A 406 -21.30 47.45 -16.36
C GLU A 406 -22.28 48.64 -16.32
N LYS A 407 -23.19 48.73 -17.29
CA LYS A 407 -24.30 49.69 -17.30
C LYS A 407 -25.25 49.46 -16.13
N ALA A 408 -25.58 48.22 -15.79
CA ALA A 408 -26.42 47.90 -14.63
C ALA A 408 -25.73 48.33 -13.33
N SER A 409 -24.42 48.07 -13.20
CA SER A 409 -23.59 48.53 -12.09
C SER A 409 -23.54 50.07 -11.96
N LEU A 410 -23.33 50.77 -13.07
CA LEU A 410 -23.35 52.24 -13.10
C LEU A 410 -24.75 52.82 -12.86
N LEU A 411 -25.82 52.13 -13.27
CA LEU A 411 -27.19 52.54 -13.00
C LEU A 411 -27.53 52.39 -11.51
N THR A 412 -27.04 51.34 -10.85
CA THR A 412 -27.17 51.18 -9.40
C THR A 412 -26.43 52.30 -8.65
N GLU A 413 -25.19 52.60 -9.05
CA GLU A 413 -24.40 53.69 -8.44
C GLU A 413 -25.03 55.07 -8.70
N PHE A 414 -25.61 55.29 -9.88
CA PHE A 414 -26.35 56.51 -10.21
C PHE A 414 -27.64 56.65 -9.39
N GLN A 415 -28.39 55.56 -9.19
CA GLN A 415 -29.59 55.59 -8.35
C GLN A 415 -29.26 55.86 -6.89
N GLU A 416 -28.16 55.32 -6.36
CA GLU A 416 -27.65 55.64 -5.02
C GLU A 416 -27.22 57.11 -4.89
N ARG A 417 -26.55 57.66 -5.90
CA ARG A 417 -26.23 59.10 -5.91
C ARG A 417 -27.46 59.98 -6.07
N LYS A 418 -28.46 59.53 -6.83
CA LYS A 418 -29.74 60.23 -7.02
C LYS A 418 -30.56 60.24 -5.73
N THR A 419 -30.65 59.12 -5.01
CA THR A 419 -31.32 59.07 -3.70
C THR A 419 -30.59 59.95 -2.70
N SER A 420 -29.25 59.91 -2.66
CA SER A 420 -28.44 60.85 -1.86
C SER A 420 -28.74 62.33 -2.18
N TYR A 421 -28.81 62.71 -3.46
CA TYR A 421 -29.13 64.07 -3.89
C TYR A 421 -30.56 64.50 -3.59
N VAL A 422 -31.54 63.59 -3.76
CA VAL A 422 -32.96 63.86 -3.48
C VAL A 422 -33.18 64.04 -1.98
N THR A 423 -32.50 63.28 -1.12
CA THR A 423 -32.53 63.49 0.33
C THR A 423 -31.98 64.87 0.69
N ARG A 424 -30.86 65.26 0.07
CA ARG A 424 -30.22 66.58 0.30
C ARG A 424 -31.07 67.76 -0.22
N LEU A 425 -31.77 67.59 -1.35
CA LEU A 425 -32.68 68.60 -1.89
C LEU A 425 -33.98 68.70 -1.08
N SER A 426 -34.48 67.58 -0.55
CA SER A 426 -35.64 67.57 0.37
C SER A 426 -35.33 68.33 1.67
N GLU A 427 -34.11 68.23 2.20
CA GLU A 427 -33.66 69.03 3.35
C GLU A 427 -33.54 70.54 3.04
N ILE A 428 -33.21 70.90 1.80
CA ILE A 428 -33.11 72.31 1.36
C ILE A 428 -34.50 72.90 1.11
N LEU A 429 -35.42 72.12 0.50
CA LEU A 429 -36.80 72.52 0.23
C LEU A 429 -37.59 72.73 1.52
N THR A 430 -37.46 71.84 2.50
CA THR A 430 -38.11 72.01 3.81
C THR A 430 -37.61 73.27 4.54
N LYS A 431 -36.32 73.63 4.42
CA LYS A 431 -35.77 74.90 4.93
C LYS A 431 -36.27 76.14 4.16
N ALA A 432 -36.52 76.01 2.85
CA ALA A 432 -37.01 77.09 2.00
C ALA A 432 -38.52 77.35 2.18
N GLU A 433 -39.32 76.30 2.37
CA GLU A 433 -40.77 76.40 2.65
C GLU A 433 -41.01 77.10 4.00
N GLN A 434 -40.20 76.81 5.02
CA GLN A 434 -40.21 77.54 6.30
C GLN A 434 -39.83 79.03 6.17
N LYS A 435 -39.22 79.45 5.07
CA LYS A 435 -38.86 80.84 4.77
C LYS A 435 -39.96 81.55 3.97
N LEU A 436 -40.53 80.87 2.97
CA LEU A 436 -41.65 81.40 2.18
C LEU A 436 -42.91 81.64 3.02
N GLU A 437 -43.18 80.80 4.03
CA GLU A 437 -44.33 81.02 4.92
C GLU A 437 -44.15 82.26 5.83
N ARG A 438 -42.89 82.64 6.12
CA ARG A 438 -42.58 83.91 6.81
C ARG A 438 -42.77 85.14 5.92
N ASP A 439 -42.50 85.02 4.62
CA ASP A 439 -42.61 86.12 3.66
C ASP A 439 -44.06 86.34 3.17
N ARG A 440 -44.91 85.29 3.22
CA ARG A 440 -46.33 85.36 2.83
C ARG A 440 -47.20 86.20 3.78
N ILE A 441 -46.77 86.36 5.03
CA ILE A 441 -47.44 87.22 6.02
C ILE A 441 -47.12 88.72 5.76
N LYS A 442 -46.05 89.04 5.02
CA LYS A 442 -45.65 90.43 4.68
C LYS A 442 -46.21 90.97 3.36
N SER A 443 -46.72 90.13 2.46
CA SER A 443 -47.07 90.50 1.08
C SER A 443 -48.56 90.83 0.85
N LYS A 444 -49.36 91.02 1.92
CA LYS A 444 -50.79 91.35 1.80
C LYS A 444 -51.11 92.85 1.74
N ASP A 445 -50.13 93.75 1.91
CA ASP A 445 -50.36 95.20 2.00
C ASP A 445 -50.14 96.02 0.71
N ASP A 446 -49.55 95.45 -0.36
CA ASP A 446 -49.17 96.26 -1.54
C ASP A 446 -50.02 96.01 -2.81
N ARG A 447 -51.29 95.60 -2.64
CA ARG A 447 -52.23 95.33 -3.77
C ARG A 447 -53.29 96.42 -3.97
N SER A 448 -52.98 97.68 -3.66
CA SER A 448 -53.91 98.83 -3.87
C SER A 448 -53.48 99.80 -4.99
N THR A 449 -52.31 99.61 -5.61
CA THR A 449 -51.68 100.64 -6.47
C THR A 449 -51.50 100.22 -7.93
N LEU A 450 -52.37 99.38 -8.47
CA LEU A 450 -52.33 98.92 -9.87
C LEU A 450 -53.71 98.99 -10.56
N LEU A 451 -54.48 100.03 -10.22
CA LEU A 451 -55.78 100.35 -10.82
C LEU A 451 -55.82 101.79 -11.38
N GLN A 452 -54.67 102.30 -11.84
CA GLN A 452 -54.56 103.67 -12.35
C GLN A 452 -53.53 103.83 -13.49
N ALA A 453 -53.47 102.87 -14.42
CA ALA A 453 -52.57 102.96 -15.57
C ALA A 453 -53.12 102.29 -16.85
N THR A 454 -54.44 102.27 -17.03
CA THR A 454 -55.09 101.73 -18.24
C THR A 454 -55.54 102.80 -19.24
N GLU A 455 -55.30 104.09 -18.98
CA GLU A 455 -55.73 105.22 -19.83
C GLU A 455 -54.59 105.88 -20.62
N SER A 456 -53.69 105.11 -21.22
CA SER A 456 -52.71 105.67 -22.17
C SER A 456 -52.49 104.78 -23.40
N LEU A 457 -53.55 104.09 -23.82
CA LEU A 457 -53.72 103.54 -25.16
C LEU A 457 -54.14 104.64 -26.15
N GLN A 458 -53.28 105.65 -26.35
CA GLN A 458 -53.48 106.66 -27.40
C GLN A 458 -52.17 107.25 -27.96
N LYS A 459 -51.14 106.41 -28.13
CA LYS A 459 -49.95 106.70 -28.94
C LYS A 459 -49.49 105.48 -29.77
N SER A 460 -50.43 104.79 -30.41
CA SER A 460 -50.19 103.59 -31.23
C SER A 460 -49.90 103.88 -32.72
N THR A 461 -49.08 104.88 -33.02
CA THR A 461 -48.63 105.16 -34.40
C THR A 461 -47.11 105.28 -34.54
N ALA A 462 -46.35 105.04 -33.47
CA ALA A 462 -44.90 104.82 -33.50
C ALA A 462 -44.50 103.34 -33.28
N ALA A 463 -45.47 102.47 -32.98
CA ALA A 463 -45.22 101.06 -32.64
C ALA A 463 -44.92 100.17 -33.86
N LEU A 464 -45.37 100.56 -35.06
CA LEU A 464 -45.16 99.78 -36.29
C LEU A 464 -43.73 99.94 -36.86
N ASP A 465 -43.13 101.13 -36.78
CA ASP A 465 -41.73 101.33 -37.21
C ASP A 465 -40.72 100.71 -36.21
N ALA A 466 -41.06 100.69 -34.92
CA ALA A 466 -40.29 99.95 -33.91
C ALA A 466 -40.41 98.42 -34.08
N GLN A 467 -41.48 97.92 -34.70
CA GLN A 467 -41.68 96.49 -34.97
C GLN A 467 -40.84 96.04 -36.17
N LEU A 468 -40.64 96.90 -37.18
CA LEU A 468 -39.76 96.64 -38.32
C LEU A 468 -38.26 96.61 -37.92
N VAL A 469 -37.85 97.49 -37.00
CA VAL A 469 -36.49 97.47 -36.42
C VAL A 469 -36.26 96.25 -35.52
N LYS A 470 -37.30 95.76 -34.84
CA LYS A 470 -37.22 94.50 -34.06
C LYS A 470 -37.13 93.29 -34.98
N GLU A 471 -37.85 93.26 -36.10
CA GLU A 471 -37.80 92.15 -37.04
C GLU A 471 -36.44 92.04 -37.75
N THR A 472 -35.82 93.17 -38.09
CA THR A 472 -34.45 93.20 -38.66
C THR A 472 -33.39 92.77 -37.64
N LYS A 473 -33.50 93.19 -36.38
CA LYS A 473 -32.64 92.70 -35.27
C LYS A 473 -32.83 91.22 -34.97
N LEU A 474 -34.06 90.70 -35.04
CA LEU A 474 -34.33 89.27 -34.87
C LEU A 474 -33.79 88.45 -36.05
N LYS A 475 -33.86 88.96 -37.28
CA LYS A 475 -33.26 88.32 -38.45
C LYS A 475 -31.72 88.30 -38.37
N SER A 476 -31.08 89.36 -37.88
CA SER A 476 -29.62 89.35 -37.67
C SER A 476 -29.21 88.42 -36.53
N ALA A 477 -29.97 88.38 -35.42
CA ALA A 477 -29.73 87.46 -34.31
C ALA A 477 -29.90 85.99 -34.74
N LEU A 478 -30.91 85.68 -35.56
CA LEU A 478 -31.12 84.35 -36.11
C LEU A 478 -29.97 83.92 -37.03
N ARG A 479 -29.45 84.84 -37.85
CA ARG A 479 -28.28 84.56 -38.70
C ARG A 479 -27.03 84.31 -37.86
N GLN A 480 -26.84 85.06 -36.76
CA GLN A 480 -25.73 84.88 -35.84
C GLN A 480 -25.79 83.52 -35.13
N THR A 481 -26.94 83.15 -34.56
CA THR A 481 -27.10 81.84 -33.90
C THR A 481 -26.97 80.69 -34.89
N GLN A 482 -27.43 80.87 -36.13
CA GLN A 482 -27.23 79.88 -37.19
C GLN A 482 -25.76 79.73 -37.60
N GLN A 483 -24.96 80.80 -37.50
CA GLN A 483 -23.52 80.76 -37.75
C GLN A 483 -22.75 80.12 -36.58
N GLU A 484 -23.13 80.41 -35.34
CA GLU A 484 -22.59 79.77 -34.12
C GLU A 484 -22.89 78.26 -34.10
N LEU A 485 -24.11 77.87 -34.50
CA LEU A 485 -24.47 76.46 -34.63
C LEU A 485 -23.63 75.75 -35.71
N LYS A 486 -23.31 76.45 -36.80
CA LYS A 486 -22.40 75.93 -37.84
C LYS A 486 -20.96 75.79 -37.33
N SER A 487 -20.45 76.72 -36.52
CA SER A 487 -19.10 76.60 -35.95
C SER A 487 -19.01 75.48 -34.92
N LEU A 488 -20.00 75.35 -34.02
CA LEU A 488 -20.08 74.25 -33.05
C LEU A 488 -20.16 72.89 -33.75
N ASN A 489 -20.96 72.78 -34.81
CA ASN A 489 -21.07 71.53 -35.55
C ASN A 489 -19.76 71.17 -36.29
N ARG A 490 -19.01 72.17 -36.78
CA ARG A 490 -17.65 71.96 -37.32
C ARG A 490 -16.68 71.50 -36.23
N GLN A 491 -16.75 72.07 -35.04
CA GLN A 491 -15.89 71.69 -33.92
C GLN A 491 -16.19 70.25 -33.45
N TRP A 492 -17.47 69.93 -33.25
CA TRP A 492 -17.90 68.58 -32.87
C TRP A 492 -17.45 67.52 -33.90
N ARG A 493 -17.51 67.83 -35.20
CA ARG A 493 -17.00 66.93 -36.24
C ARG A 493 -15.49 66.70 -36.11
N LYS A 494 -14.70 67.74 -35.81
CA LYS A 494 -13.25 67.62 -35.60
C LYS A 494 -12.94 66.77 -34.35
N GLU A 495 -13.62 67.04 -33.25
CA GLU A 495 -13.48 66.27 -32.01
C GLU A 495 -13.87 64.81 -32.20
N LYS A 496 -14.99 64.54 -32.88
CA LYS A 496 -15.41 63.18 -33.23
C LYS A 496 -14.36 62.44 -34.05
N THR A 497 -13.78 63.08 -35.07
CA THR A 497 -12.71 62.45 -35.86
C THR A 497 -11.45 62.20 -35.03
N CYS A 498 -11.09 63.12 -34.13
CA CYS A 498 -9.93 62.98 -33.26
C CYS A 498 -10.11 61.80 -32.28
N LEU A 499 -11.27 61.74 -31.60
CA LEU A 499 -11.59 60.66 -30.66
C LEU A 499 -11.67 59.30 -31.36
N THR A 500 -12.22 59.25 -32.59
CA THR A 500 -12.28 58.00 -33.36
C THR A 500 -10.88 57.50 -33.73
N SER A 501 -9.96 58.40 -34.09
CA SER A 501 -8.57 58.03 -34.37
C SER A 501 -7.82 57.58 -33.11
N GLN A 502 -8.05 58.23 -31.97
CA GLN A 502 -7.46 57.82 -30.69
C GLN A 502 -7.97 56.44 -30.24
N LEU A 503 -9.28 56.19 -30.35
CA LEU A 503 -9.88 54.90 -30.03
C LEU A 503 -9.30 53.78 -30.89
N LYS A 504 -9.17 54.02 -32.20
CA LYS A 504 -8.55 53.05 -33.13
C LYS A 504 -7.07 52.79 -32.81
N GLY A 505 -6.33 53.82 -32.43
CA GLY A 505 -4.94 53.68 -31.99
C GLY A 505 -4.82 52.84 -30.71
N ALA A 506 -5.61 53.17 -29.68
CA ALA A 506 -5.61 52.45 -28.40
C ALA A 506 -6.07 50.99 -28.55
N HIS A 507 -7.07 50.74 -29.38
CA HIS A 507 -7.54 49.38 -29.68
C HIS A 507 -6.48 48.57 -30.44
N GLY A 508 -5.76 49.20 -31.37
CA GLY A 508 -4.64 48.57 -32.07
C GLY A 508 -3.51 48.18 -31.13
N THR A 509 -3.12 49.07 -30.22
CA THR A 509 -2.08 48.77 -29.23
C THR A 509 -2.49 47.66 -28.26
N HIS A 510 -3.75 47.67 -27.80
CA HIS A 510 -4.24 46.64 -26.87
C HIS A 510 -4.32 45.26 -27.52
N LEU A 511 -4.79 45.17 -28.77
CA LEU A 511 -4.79 43.92 -29.53
C LEU A 511 -3.38 43.36 -29.74
N SER A 512 -2.41 44.21 -30.09
CA SER A 512 -1.01 43.77 -30.23
C SER A 512 -0.42 43.27 -28.91
N GLU A 513 -0.79 43.89 -27.78
CA GLU A 513 -0.35 43.44 -26.46
C GLU A 513 -0.98 42.10 -26.04
N LEU A 514 -2.28 41.91 -26.31
CA LEU A 514 -2.95 40.63 -26.10
C LEU A 514 -2.34 39.51 -26.95
N GLN A 515 -2.07 39.77 -28.23
CA GLN A 515 -1.39 38.79 -29.10
C GLN A 515 0.02 38.46 -28.61
N MET A 516 0.74 39.44 -28.06
CA MET A 516 2.04 39.20 -27.44
C MET A 516 1.91 38.36 -26.16
N GLN A 517 0.88 38.57 -25.34
CA GLN A 517 0.64 37.76 -24.16
C GLN A 517 0.22 36.32 -24.53
N GLU A 518 -0.63 36.16 -25.54
CA GLU A 518 -1.06 34.86 -26.06
C GLU A 518 0.14 34.05 -26.56
N THR A 519 1.02 34.66 -27.37
CA THR A 519 2.24 34.00 -27.84
C THR A 519 3.21 33.65 -26.70
N LYS A 520 3.33 34.50 -25.67
CA LYS A 520 4.12 34.17 -24.47
C LYS A 520 3.53 33.00 -23.69
N MET A 521 2.21 32.96 -23.49
CA MET A 521 1.54 31.85 -22.80
C MET A 521 1.66 30.55 -23.59
N ALA A 522 1.51 30.58 -24.92
CA ALA A 522 1.66 29.42 -25.78
C ALA A 522 3.09 28.82 -25.69
N VAL A 523 4.12 29.66 -25.64
CA VAL A 523 5.51 29.19 -25.46
C VAL A 523 5.71 28.55 -24.08
N LEU A 524 5.16 29.15 -23.02
CA LEU A 524 5.27 28.60 -21.67
C LEU A 524 4.52 27.27 -21.51
N LEU A 525 3.32 27.15 -22.10
CA LEU A 525 2.57 25.90 -22.12
C LEU A 525 3.35 24.79 -22.82
N LYS A 526 3.91 25.08 -24.01
CA LYS A 526 4.73 24.12 -24.74
C LYS A 526 5.96 23.67 -23.94
N GLN A 527 6.64 24.60 -23.27
CA GLN A 527 7.78 24.26 -22.39
C GLN A 527 7.36 23.40 -21.18
N ALA A 528 6.17 23.61 -20.63
CA ALA A 528 5.65 22.80 -19.54
C ALA A 528 5.27 21.39 -20.02
N GLU A 529 4.64 21.27 -21.19
CA GLU A 529 4.33 20.00 -21.85
C GLU A 529 5.59 19.19 -22.14
N ASP A 530 6.62 19.81 -22.71
CA ASP A 530 7.90 19.16 -22.99
C ASP A 530 8.57 18.65 -21.70
N LYS A 531 8.54 19.45 -20.61
CA LYS A 531 9.06 19.02 -19.30
C LYS A 531 8.29 17.84 -18.72
N LEU A 532 6.97 17.87 -18.81
CA LEU A 532 6.11 16.80 -18.30
C LEU A 532 6.32 15.50 -19.12
N GLY A 533 6.43 15.62 -20.44
CA GLY A 533 6.76 14.51 -21.34
C GLY A 533 8.11 13.87 -21.01
N ASN A 534 9.13 14.68 -20.75
CA ASN A 534 10.45 14.19 -20.33
C ASN A 534 10.41 13.48 -18.97
N GLN A 535 9.66 14.00 -17.99
CA GLN A 535 9.49 13.33 -16.69
C GLN A 535 8.75 11.99 -16.82
N LEU A 536 7.73 11.92 -17.68
CA LEU A 536 7.00 10.68 -17.92
C LEU A 536 7.90 9.62 -18.57
N LEU A 537 8.77 10.03 -19.51
CA LEU A 537 9.73 9.13 -20.14
C LEU A 537 10.73 8.57 -19.11
N LEU A 538 11.31 9.44 -18.28
CA LEU A 538 12.24 9.02 -17.21
C LEU A 538 11.58 8.05 -16.23
N TRP A 539 10.34 8.33 -15.82
CA TRP A 539 9.60 7.43 -14.95
C TRP A 539 9.32 6.07 -15.60
N GLN A 540 9.04 6.03 -16.91
CA GLN A 540 8.88 4.77 -17.64
C GLN A 540 10.19 3.98 -17.73
N GLU A 541 11.32 4.67 -17.95
CA GLU A 541 12.66 4.05 -17.96
C GLU A 541 13.03 3.48 -16.58
N GLU A 542 12.82 4.24 -15.50
CA GLU A 542 13.03 3.77 -14.12
C GLU A 542 12.15 2.56 -13.80
N LYS A 543 10.87 2.59 -14.20
CA LYS A 543 9.95 1.47 -14.01
C LYS A 543 10.42 0.22 -14.76
N ALA A 544 10.91 0.37 -15.99
CA ALA A 544 11.45 -0.75 -16.76
C ALA A 544 12.72 -1.32 -16.10
N SER A 545 13.62 -0.44 -15.64
CA SER A 545 14.85 -0.83 -14.94
C SER A 545 14.57 -1.60 -13.64
N LEU A 546 13.62 -1.13 -12.83
CA LEU A 546 13.22 -1.82 -11.60
C LEU A 546 12.59 -3.18 -11.86
N LEU A 547 11.80 -3.33 -12.93
CA LEU A 547 11.25 -4.63 -13.33
C LEU A 547 12.35 -5.61 -13.74
N THR A 548 13.33 -5.14 -14.53
CA THR A 548 14.47 -5.98 -14.91
C THR A 548 15.30 -6.41 -13.69
N GLU A 549 15.56 -5.49 -12.75
CA GLU A 549 16.31 -5.82 -11.52
C GLU A 549 15.54 -6.82 -10.64
N ALA A 550 14.21 -6.70 -10.53
CA ALA A 550 13.38 -7.64 -9.80
C ALA A 550 13.39 -9.05 -10.44
N GLU A 551 13.36 -9.12 -11.77
CA GLU A 551 13.48 -10.38 -12.51
C GLU A 551 14.87 -11.00 -12.34
N GLU A 552 15.94 -10.20 -12.42
CA GLU A 552 17.31 -10.66 -12.17
C GLU A 552 17.45 -11.21 -10.75
N ARG A 553 16.99 -10.48 -9.72
CA ARG A 553 16.99 -10.97 -8.33
C ARG A 553 16.20 -12.25 -8.17
N LYS A 554 15.05 -12.37 -8.82
CA LYS A 554 14.25 -13.59 -8.82
C LYS A 554 15.00 -14.75 -9.48
N THR A 555 15.64 -14.52 -10.63
CA THR A 555 16.44 -15.56 -11.31
C THR A 555 17.67 -15.96 -10.50
N SER A 556 18.29 -15.05 -9.74
CA SER A 556 19.40 -15.35 -8.84
C SER A 556 18.97 -16.11 -7.57
N TYR A 557 17.79 -15.80 -7.01
CA TYR A 557 17.33 -16.40 -5.75
C TYR A 557 16.70 -17.79 -5.93
N MET A 558 16.00 -18.02 -7.05
CA MET A 558 15.29 -19.29 -7.29
C MET A 558 16.16 -20.56 -7.36
N PRO A 559 17.41 -20.53 -7.85
CA PRO A 559 18.36 -21.64 -7.75
C PRO A 559 18.76 -21.92 -6.31
N LEU A 560 19.10 -20.89 -5.53
CA LEU A 560 19.49 -21.02 -4.12
C LEU A 560 18.38 -21.67 -3.29
N LEU A 561 17.13 -21.26 -3.51
CA LEU A 561 15.97 -21.86 -2.85
C LEU A 561 15.78 -23.35 -3.23
N ARG A 562 16.09 -23.72 -4.48
CA ARG A 562 16.04 -25.12 -4.93
C ARG A 562 17.15 -25.95 -4.30
N GLU A 563 18.37 -25.43 -4.24
CA GLU A 563 19.50 -26.07 -3.57
C GLU A 563 19.21 -26.26 -2.07
N GLN A 564 18.68 -25.25 -1.40
CA GLN A 564 18.29 -25.35 0.01
C GLN A 564 17.21 -26.43 0.21
N LYS A 565 16.19 -26.49 -0.65
CA LYS A 565 15.16 -27.55 -0.60
C LYS A 565 15.77 -28.93 -0.81
N GLN A 566 16.71 -29.07 -1.74
CA GLN A 566 17.40 -30.33 -1.98
C GLN A 566 18.28 -30.74 -0.80
N ALA A 567 18.99 -29.79 -0.18
CA ALA A 567 19.77 -30.02 1.03
C ALA A 567 18.89 -30.47 2.21
N ASN A 568 17.74 -29.80 2.41
CA ASN A 568 16.77 -30.20 3.43
C ASN A 568 16.22 -31.59 3.17
N PHE A 569 15.93 -31.95 1.92
CA PHE A 569 15.48 -33.30 1.56
C PHE A 569 16.53 -34.37 1.91
N LYS A 570 17.80 -34.12 1.55
CA LYS A 570 18.92 -35.01 1.91
C LYS A 570 19.09 -35.15 3.43
N LEU A 571 18.91 -34.06 4.18
CA LEU A 571 19.01 -34.06 5.63
C LEU A 571 17.87 -34.89 6.27
N VAL A 572 16.65 -34.75 5.75
CA VAL A 572 15.49 -35.56 6.19
C VAL A 572 15.71 -37.05 5.91
N ASP A 573 16.26 -37.41 4.75
CA ASP A 573 16.59 -38.81 4.44
C ASP A 573 17.68 -39.37 5.36
N ALA A 574 18.74 -38.60 5.64
CA ALA A 574 19.80 -38.99 6.57
C ALA A 574 19.28 -39.16 8.00
N LEU A 575 18.38 -38.28 8.45
CA LEU A 575 17.71 -38.41 9.76
C LEU A 575 16.88 -39.69 9.82
N ARG A 576 16.11 -40.00 8.77
CA ARG A 576 15.31 -41.23 8.70
C ARG A 576 16.18 -42.48 8.73
N GLU A 577 17.33 -42.49 8.06
CA GLU A 577 18.28 -43.61 8.12
C GLU A 577 18.89 -43.78 9.52
N ALA A 578 19.24 -42.67 10.19
CA ALA A 578 19.74 -42.69 11.55
C ALA A 578 18.68 -43.21 12.54
N GLU A 579 17.43 -42.78 12.41
CA GLU A 579 16.30 -43.29 13.19
C GLU A 579 16.11 -44.80 13.00
N GLN A 580 16.16 -45.29 11.76
CA GLN A 580 16.07 -46.73 11.48
C GLN A 580 17.22 -47.53 12.10
N LYS A 581 18.46 -47.00 12.07
CA LYS A 581 19.62 -47.64 12.73
C LYS A 581 19.46 -47.68 14.25
N LEU A 582 18.97 -46.59 14.86
CA LEU A 582 18.69 -46.55 16.29
C LEU A 582 17.59 -47.53 16.68
N GLU A 583 16.54 -47.64 15.88
CA GLU A 583 15.46 -48.61 16.10
C GLU A 583 15.97 -50.04 15.99
N TRP A 584 16.80 -50.34 14.99
CA TRP A 584 17.46 -51.64 14.84
C TRP A 584 18.35 -51.97 16.05
N ASN A 585 19.20 -51.03 16.49
CA ASN A 585 20.04 -51.19 17.68
C ASN A 585 19.20 -51.40 18.95
N ARG A 586 18.06 -50.70 19.08
CA ARG A 586 17.14 -50.85 20.20
C ARG A 586 16.56 -52.26 20.26
N VAL A 587 16.09 -52.77 19.13
CA VAL A 587 15.56 -54.14 19.01
C VAL A 587 16.67 -55.16 19.32
N GLN A 588 17.86 -54.99 18.76
CA GLN A 588 19.00 -55.87 19.02
C GLN A 588 19.36 -55.89 20.52
N TRP A 589 19.43 -54.73 21.16
CA TRP A 589 19.69 -54.64 22.59
C TRP A 589 18.61 -55.34 23.43
N GLN A 590 17.33 -55.25 23.03
CA GLN A 590 16.25 -55.98 23.71
C GLN A 590 16.40 -57.51 23.57
N VAL A 591 16.83 -57.99 22.39
CA VAL A 591 17.14 -59.40 22.16
C VAL A 591 18.30 -59.84 23.04
N ASP A 592 19.44 -59.14 23.00
CA ASP A 592 20.64 -59.46 23.78
C ASP A 592 20.34 -59.46 25.29
N ARG A 593 19.58 -58.46 25.76
CA ARG A 593 19.12 -58.39 27.15
C ARG A 593 18.26 -59.60 27.51
N SER A 594 17.36 -60.03 26.63
CA SER A 594 16.49 -61.19 26.88
C SER A 594 17.30 -62.49 26.91
N THR A 595 18.28 -62.66 26.01
CA THR A 595 19.21 -63.79 26.01
C THR A 595 20.04 -63.81 27.29
N LEU A 596 20.56 -62.66 27.72
CA LEU A 596 21.35 -62.57 28.96
C LEU A 596 20.51 -62.90 30.20
N LEU A 597 19.27 -62.41 30.28
CA LEU A 597 18.33 -62.80 31.34
C LEU A 597 18.07 -64.31 31.32
N GLN A 598 17.83 -64.90 30.14
CA GLN A 598 17.59 -66.33 30.01
C GLN A 598 18.80 -67.18 30.44
N THR A 599 20.02 -66.76 30.08
CA THR A 599 21.25 -67.44 30.54
C THR A 599 21.42 -67.30 32.06
N THR A 600 21.14 -66.13 32.62
CA THR A 600 21.21 -65.89 34.06
C THR A 600 20.21 -66.77 34.81
N GLU A 601 18.96 -66.85 34.34
CA GLU A 601 17.96 -67.77 34.89
C GLU A 601 18.40 -69.23 34.78
N SER A 602 19.02 -69.64 33.67
CA SER A 602 19.53 -71.00 33.51
C SER A 602 20.66 -71.32 34.49
N LEU A 603 21.59 -70.38 34.72
CA LEU A 603 22.66 -70.51 35.73
C LEU A 603 22.09 -70.52 37.15
N GLN A 604 21.05 -69.75 37.41
CA GLN A 604 20.39 -69.72 38.70
C GLN A 604 19.68 -71.06 38.99
N ARG A 605 19.07 -71.69 37.97
CA ARG A 605 18.51 -73.05 38.07
C ARG A 605 19.59 -74.09 38.32
N THR A 606 20.73 -74.06 37.62
CA THR A 606 21.81 -75.02 37.83
C THR A 606 22.47 -74.84 39.21
N LEU A 607 22.61 -73.61 39.70
CA LEU A 607 23.04 -73.34 41.07
C LEU A 607 22.07 -73.93 42.09
N GLN A 608 20.76 -73.70 41.93
CA GLN A 608 19.75 -74.31 42.81
C GLN A 608 19.76 -75.85 42.75
N GLU A 609 19.98 -76.44 41.57
CA GLU A 609 20.15 -77.89 41.43
C GLU A 609 21.41 -78.38 42.16
N LYS A 610 22.53 -77.65 42.07
CA LYS A 610 23.77 -77.98 42.81
C LYS A 610 23.62 -77.83 44.32
N GLU A 611 22.90 -76.81 44.79
CA GLU A 611 22.55 -76.68 46.21
C GLU A 611 21.69 -77.85 46.69
N LYS A 612 20.65 -78.21 45.92
CA LYS A 612 19.81 -79.38 46.21
C LYS A 612 20.61 -80.68 46.20
N GLU A 613 21.52 -80.86 45.25
CA GLU A 613 22.41 -82.02 45.17
C GLU A 613 23.36 -82.06 46.37
N GLN A 614 23.91 -80.93 46.78
CA GLN A 614 24.77 -80.86 47.97
C GLN A 614 23.98 -81.18 49.24
N ASP A 615 22.76 -80.68 49.37
CA ASP A 615 21.88 -81.02 50.49
C ASP A 615 21.45 -82.49 50.44
N TRP A 616 21.27 -83.06 49.25
CA TRP A 616 21.04 -84.48 49.06
C TRP A 616 22.25 -85.31 49.49
N GLN A 617 23.47 -84.91 49.13
CA GLN A 617 24.71 -85.56 49.59
C GLN A 617 24.95 -85.41 51.09
N LYS A 618 24.61 -84.27 51.69
CA LYS A 618 24.62 -84.08 53.15
C LYS A 618 23.60 -84.99 53.82
N ALA A 619 22.39 -85.09 53.26
CA ALA A 619 21.36 -85.99 53.76
C ALA A 619 21.76 -87.47 53.60
N GLU A 620 22.41 -87.83 52.49
CA GLU A 620 22.93 -89.16 52.22
C GLU A 620 24.11 -89.48 53.16
N SER A 621 25.04 -88.54 53.38
CA SER A 621 26.11 -88.67 54.36
C SER A 621 25.56 -88.79 55.78
N ALA A 622 24.52 -88.02 56.10
CA ALA A 622 23.81 -88.14 57.38
C ALA A 622 23.10 -89.50 57.50
N MET A 623 22.50 -90.03 56.44
CA MET A 623 21.91 -91.38 56.41
C MET A 623 22.98 -92.49 56.50
N SER A 624 24.14 -92.29 55.88
CA SER A 624 25.28 -93.19 55.95
C SER A 624 25.86 -93.24 57.38
N HIS A 625 25.98 -92.09 58.06
CA HIS A 625 26.30 -92.02 59.49
C HIS A 625 25.19 -92.54 60.42
N ARG A 626 23.93 -92.52 59.97
CA ARG A 626 22.78 -93.03 60.74
C ARG A 626 22.51 -94.53 60.53
N SER A 627 23.31 -95.21 59.71
CA SER A 627 23.22 -96.68 59.54
C SER A 627 23.82 -97.50 60.70
N ARG A 628 24.13 -96.85 61.83
CA ARG A 628 24.49 -97.49 63.11
C ARG A 628 23.65 -96.92 64.26
N THR A 629 22.33 -97.15 64.25
CA THR A 629 21.45 -97.17 65.45
C THR A 629 19.99 -97.45 65.02
N PRO A 630 19.26 -98.38 65.68
CA PRO A 630 17.89 -98.71 65.30
C PRO A 630 16.83 -97.94 66.10
N ARG A 631 15.69 -97.69 65.43
CA ARG A 631 14.32 -97.43 65.92
C ARG A 631 14.04 -96.11 66.68
N ALA A 632 13.04 -95.35 66.21
CA ALA A 632 11.68 -95.36 66.76
C ALA A 632 10.77 -94.19 66.28
N ARG A 633 9.49 -94.54 66.05
CA ARG A 633 8.22 -93.76 66.20
C ARG A 633 7.81 -92.68 65.16
N SER A 634 6.62 -92.92 64.62
CA SER A 634 5.62 -92.04 63.96
C SER A 634 5.12 -90.90 64.89
N PRO A 635 4.01 -90.16 64.63
CA PRO A 635 3.31 -89.67 63.42
C PRO A 635 2.93 -88.16 63.52
N LYS A 636 2.40 -87.49 62.47
CA LYS A 636 1.21 -86.59 62.61
C LYS A 636 0.71 -85.96 61.30
N ARG A 637 -0.62 -85.95 61.22
CA ARG A 637 -1.49 -85.22 60.29
C ARG A 637 -1.59 -83.72 60.67
N GLY A 638 -1.88 -82.89 59.67
CA GLY A 638 -2.47 -81.54 59.72
C GLY A 638 -2.50 -81.04 58.28
N ARG A 639 -3.61 -80.86 57.56
CA ARG A 639 -4.91 -80.22 57.80
C ARG A 639 -4.82 -78.70 58.01
N ASP A 640 -5.59 -78.02 57.15
CA ASP A 640 -6.20 -76.69 57.26
C ASP A 640 -5.50 -75.46 56.66
N GLY A 641 -6.34 -74.59 56.09
CA GLY A 641 -6.09 -73.15 55.88
C GLY A 641 -5.94 -72.74 54.41
N SER A 642 -6.99 -72.56 53.62
CA SER A 642 -7.91 -71.42 53.60
C SER A 642 -7.33 -70.09 53.07
N ARG A 643 -8.14 -69.47 52.20
CA ARG A 643 -8.54 -68.05 52.20
C ARG A 643 -7.90 -67.11 51.16
N SER A 644 -8.68 -66.91 50.09
CA SER A 644 -9.13 -65.62 49.52
C SER A 644 -8.39 -64.33 49.86
N THR A 645 -8.22 -63.48 48.84
CA THR A 645 -8.71 -62.08 48.69
C THR A 645 -7.92 -61.38 47.56
N SER A 646 -8.56 -60.93 46.48
CA SER A 646 -9.10 -59.57 46.22
C SER A 646 -8.08 -58.57 45.65
N LYS A 647 -8.60 -57.65 44.82
CA LYS A 647 -8.03 -56.33 44.41
C LYS A 647 -6.97 -56.41 43.30
N SER A 648 -6.90 -55.53 42.31
CA SER A 648 -7.61 -54.29 41.98
C SER A 648 -7.26 -53.90 40.54
N ARG A 649 -8.17 -53.18 39.86
CA ARG A 649 -7.90 -52.27 38.73
C ARG A 649 -6.86 -51.20 39.13
N PRO A 650 -6.08 -50.65 38.19
CA PRO A 650 -6.46 -49.44 37.41
C PRO A 650 -6.05 -49.58 35.92
N GLY A 651 -6.57 -48.87 34.92
CA GLY A 651 -7.19 -47.55 34.89
C GLY A 651 -6.17 -46.47 34.52
N THR A 652 -5.96 -46.21 33.22
CA THR A 652 -5.41 -44.98 32.55
C THR A 652 -5.28 -45.30 31.05
N CYS A 653 -6.06 -44.74 30.12
CA CYS A 653 -5.98 -43.38 29.54
C CYS A 653 -4.54 -42.93 29.28
N TRP A 654 -4.07 -43.03 28.03
CA TRP A 654 -4.02 -41.92 27.06
C TRP A 654 -4.44 -42.45 25.68
#